data_AF-A0A925FNC3-F1
#
_entry.id   AF-A0A925FNC3-F1
#
_cell.length_a   1.000
_cell.length_b   1.000
_cell.length_c   1.000
_cell.angle_alpha   90.00
_cell.angle_beta   90.00
_cell.angle_gamma   90.00
#
_symmetry.space_group_name_H-M   'P 1'
#
loop_
_entity.id
_entity.type
_entity.pdbx_description
1 polymer ?
#
loop_
_entity_poly.entity_id
_entity_poly.type
_entity_poly.pdbx_seq_one_letter_code
_entity_poly.pdbx_strand_id
1 'polypeptide(L)'
;MNLQRNHISFIKKTISLILLYSFIFTNLVAGRALAADAPQVSSNSSEISTLTTDLTQLGRLGRLRENLNFEDETDRLIKVLAGGGPRQPVIVDEKGENQDIVVEQLAIRIANGGAPEALSGKKIVKLETPVLFSNGKSVAETSARIAAVINDVVDSNGQTILFIDELTNVLASGESYKTISAALIEGKIRVIGGSSKAAYSEKIESSAELSKLFEAINIDGNDVAENEQVKNSDDEGYRGDNVSPDLREMMSEDPSGKKRVDVIIQAKNAENPALRSLMADGRARIIERIGSDDTLVVNLPLSLVQELSISGLINYVSPNRAIKVTGHVEDTSGASLVRSQPAIGTRGAYTLNGAGVGIAIVDSGLDINHSGFKNGSTSRVVANVNFTTSNLNATADKFGHGTHVAGIAAGSSNKNNGAYRGVAPNANIIGVKVLNDNGTGHVSWLLNGLNWILQNRTAHNIRVVNISLGTTAVDTYTNDPVSLKVKELVNNGIVVVAAAGNLGKGSQGQEVYGRIHSPGNSPYAITVGATNSLGTVRRNDDNIATFSSRGPTRSFYTNANGVRVYDNLIKPDLVAPGNKIVSQKALGNIMALLHSFLSLPLGILETEADAMMKMSGTSMSAPSVAGASALLVQVNPNLTPGMIKMILEYTAQPIAGADMLEQGAGQLNIEGAVKLARSLRTDMDFQTTAHNGTSMVPDGWIAPASSSTVGGTTFGWSQLILANHSFITGQNLISKYQSVYKRENIFNTGVTSANGVASLNTTSFFTSGLMVSPNVMSSNGGSSGSGTVVLSLGVLIGDGVLIGDGVLIGDGVLIGDGVLIGDGVLIGDGVLIGDSVLFGDDTESME
;
A
#
# COMPACT_ATOMS: atom_id res chain seq x y z
N MET A 1 46.58 -16.27 -37.79
CA MET A 1 46.02 -16.17 -36.41
C MET A 1 45.44 -14.79 -36.05
N ASN A 2 45.97 -13.65 -36.51
CA ASN A 2 45.46 -12.33 -36.08
C ASN A 2 44.17 -11.83 -36.77
N LEU A 3 43.83 -12.32 -37.97
CA LEU A 3 42.62 -11.89 -38.69
C LEU A 3 41.29 -12.41 -38.08
N GLN A 4 41.29 -13.60 -37.47
CA GLN A 4 40.07 -14.13 -36.82
C GLN A 4 39.71 -13.42 -35.51
N ARG A 5 40.69 -12.86 -34.76
CA ARG A 5 40.39 -12.12 -33.52
C ARG A 5 39.64 -10.82 -33.78
N ASN A 6 39.95 -10.11 -34.87
CA ASN A 6 39.27 -8.86 -35.21
C ASN A 6 37.84 -9.07 -35.69
N HIS A 7 37.56 -10.13 -36.46
CA HIS A 7 36.17 -10.47 -36.83
C HIS A 7 35.32 -10.86 -35.61
N ILE A 8 35.85 -11.61 -34.65
CA ILE A 8 35.12 -11.96 -33.41
C ILE A 8 34.91 -10.72 -32.53
N SER A 9 35.85 -9.78 -32.48
CA SER A 9 35.68 -8.50 -31.79
C SER A 9 34.61 -7.62 -32.44
N PHE A 10 34.56 -7.56 -33.78
CA PHE A 10 33.54 -6.81 -34.50
C PHE A 10 32.17 -7.44 -34.33
N ILE A 11 32.04 -8.76 -34.53
CA ILE A 11 30.78 -9.50 -34.33
C ILE A 11 30.29 -9.39 -32.87
N LYS A 12 31.17 -9.42 -31.86
CA LYS A 12 30.77 -9.13 -30.47
C LYS A 12 30.29 -7.68 -30.28
N LYS A 13 30.94 -6.68 -30.89
CA LYS A 13 30.45 -5.29 -30.85
C LYS A 13 29.12 -5.13 -31.58
N THR A 14 28.91 -5.77 -32.73
CA THR A 14 27.65 -5.70 -33.49
C THR A 14 26.53 -6.47 -32.78
N ILE A 15 26.79 -7.63 -32.18
CA ILE A 15 25.80 -8.36 -31.36
C ILE A 15 25.50 -7.61 -30.06
N SER A 16 26.49 -6.98 -29.41
CA SER A 16 26.23 -6.09 -28.28
C SER A 16 25.46 -4.83 -28.69
N LEU A 17 25.71 -4.25 -29.88
CA LEU A 17 24.89 -3.14 -30.38
C LEU A 17 23.46 -3.59 -30.71
N ILE A 18 23.29 -4.76 -31.33
CA ILE A 18 21.96 -5.30 -31.64
C ILE A 18 21.20 -5.66 -30.35
N LEU A 19 21.87 -6.18 -29.31
CA LEU A 19 21.25 -6.40 -27.99
C LEU A 19 20.95 -5.07 -27.26
N LEU A 20 21.80 -4.05 -27.40
CA LEU A 20 21.57 -2.73 -26.81
C LEU A 20 20.40 -1.99 -27.51
N TYR A 21 20.31 -2.07 -28.84
CA TYR A 21 19.17 -1.57 -29.61
C TYR A 21 17.90 -2.40 -29.39
N SER A 22 18.00 -3.72 -29.18
CA SER A 22 16.87 -4.58 -28.82
C SER A 22 16.29 -4.27 -27.43
N PHE A 23 17.08 -3.69 -26.52
CA PHE A 23 16.62 -3.23 -25.21
C PHE A 23 16.00 -1.82 -25.25
N ILE A 24 16.38 -0.99 -26.22
CA ILE A 24 15.77 0.32 -26.47
C ILE A 24 14.41 0.15 -27.19
N PHE A 25 14.28 -0.85 -28.07
CA PHE A 25 13.05 -1.08 -28.85
C PHE A 25 11.89 -1.73 -28.07
N THR A 26 12.14 -2.36 -26.91
CA THR A 26 11.08 -3.01 -26.12
C THR A 26 10.15 -2.03 -25.40
N ASN A 27 10.53 -0.76 -25.25
CA ASN A 27 9.69 0.30 -24.68
C ASN A 27 9.10 1.27 -25.72
N LEU A 28 9.30 1.04 -27.04
CA LEU A 28 8.83 1.96 -28.09
C LEU A 28 7.92 1.32 -29.17
N VAL A 29 7.62 0.02 -29.09
CA VAL A 29 6.74 -0.69 -30.06
C VAL A 29 5.38 -1.10 -29.47
N ALA A 30 5.13 -0.82 -28.19
CA ALA A 30 3.79 -0.94 -27.59
C ALA A 30 2.79 0.16 -28.04
N GLY A 31 3.16 1.01 -29.01
CA GLY A 31 2.35 2.14 -29.50
C GLY A 31 2.01 2.15 -30.99
N ARG A 32 2.51 1.20 -31.82
CA ARG A 32 2.23 1.16 -33.27
C ARG A 32 2.14 -0.27 -33.83
N ALA A 33 1.10 -1.01 -33.41
CA ALA A 33 0.71 -2.28 -34.03
C ALA A 33 -0.80 -2.60 -33.95
N LEU A 34 -1.66 -1.58 -33.81
CA LEU A 34 -3.11 -1.65 -34.06
C LEU A 34 -3.56 -0.33 -34.70
N ALA A 35 -3.12 -0.11 -35.94
CA ALA A 35 -3.54 1.02 -36.77
C ALA A 35 -3.50 0.59 -38.25
N ALA A 36 -4.34 -0.39 -38.58
CA ALA A 36 -4.78 -0.65 -39.94
C ALA A 36 -6.31 -0.54 -39.92
N ASP A 37 -6.83 0.44 -40.67
CA ASP A 37 -8.24 0.71 -40.98
C ASP A 37 -9.23 0.94 -39.81
N ALA A 38 -9.16 2.13 -39.21
CA ALA A 38 -10.29 2.87 -38.62
C ALA A 38 -9.93 4.38 -38.52
N PRO A 39 -10.91 5.33 -38.55
CA PRO A 39 -10.65 6.72 -38.96
C PRO A 39 -9.95 7.60 -37.91
N GLN A 40 -9.21 8.60 -38.42
CA GLN A 40 -8.44 9.58 -37.65
C GLN A 40 -9.32 10.58 -36.87
N VAL A 41 -9.21 10.59 -35.53
CA VAL A 41 -9.63 11.72 -34.67
C VAL A 41 -8.58 11.95 -33.56
N SER A 42 -7.95 13.12 -33.60
CA SER A 42 -7.05 13.80 -32.63
C SER A 42 -6.29 13.00 -31.53
N SER A 43 -4.95 12.92 -31.67
CA SER A 43 -4.04 12.31 -30.66
C SER A 43 -3.67 13.20 -29.46
N ASN A 44 -3.80 14.53 -29.56
CA ASN A 44 -3.12 15.46 -28.63
C ASN A 44 -3.75 15.59 -27.24
N SER A 45 -5.08 15.43 -27.11
CA SER A 45 -5.78 15.60 -25.82
C SER A 45 -5.35 14.58 -24.76
N SER A 46 -5.06 13.34 -25.20
CA SER A 46 -4.65 12.26 -24.31
C SER A 46 -3.31 12.52 -23.61
N GLU A 47 -2.31 13.08 -24.30
CA GLU A 47 -1.01 13.35 -23.70
C GLU A 47 -1.08 14.55 -22.73
N ILE A 48 -1.85 15.59 -23.07
CA ILE A 48 -2.06 16.76 -22.19
C ILE A 48 -2.76 16.35 -20.89
N SER A 49 -3.74 15.44 -20.95
CA SER A 49 -4.42 14.89 -19.75
C SER A 49 -3.51 14.09 -18.80
N THR A 50 -2.28 13.76 -19.21
CA THR A 50 -1.26 13.13 -18.33
C THR A 50 -0.25 14.12 -17.75
N LEU A 51 -0.27 15.38 -18.22
CA LEU A 51 0.59 16.46 -17.76
C LEU A 51 -0.11 17.39 -16.77
N THR A 52 -1.41 17.22 -16.56
CA THR A 52 -2.23 18.09 -15.72
C THR A 52 -3.32 17.35 -14.94
N THR A 53 -3.75 17.93 -13.83
CA THR A 53 -4.83 17.43 -12.96
C THR A 53 -5.91 18.52 -12.79
N ASP A 54 -7.18 18.21 -13.09
CA ASP A 54 -8.30 19.13 -12.87
C ASP A 54 -8.73 19.12 -11.40
N LEU A 55 -8.29 20.14 -10.65
CA LEU A 55 -8.61 20.30 -9.24
C LEU A 55 -10.09 20.64 -9.04
N THR A 56 -10.72 21.39 -9.93
CA THR A 56 -12.15 21.72 -9.83
C THR A 56 -13.01 20.46 -10.01
N GLN A 57 -12.63 19.53 -10.88
CA GLN A 57 -13.29 18.23 -11.00
C GLN A 57 -13.11 17.38 -9.72
N LEU A 58 -11.91 17.35 -9.14
CA LEU A 58 -11.68 16.66 -7.86
C LEU A 58 -12.48 17.29 -6.71
N GLY A 59 -12.66 18.61 -6.71
CA GLY A 59 -13.53 19.33 -5.77
C GLY A 59 -14.99 18.89 -5.89
N ARG A 60 -15.54 18.84 -7.11
CA ARG A 60 -16.92 18.36 -7.37
C ARG A 60 -17.14 16.91 -6.94
N LEU A 61 -16.09 16.10 -6.91
CA LEU A 61 -16.12 14.70 -6.48
C LEU A 61 -15.89 14.52 -4.97
N GLY A 62 -15.71 15.60 -4.20
CA GLY A 62 -15.41 15.54 -2.76
C GLY A 62 -14.04 14.90 -2.45
N ARG A 63 -13.07 15.02 -3.37
CA ARG A 63 -11.76 14.34 -3.30
C ARG A 63 -10.59 15.26 -2.93
N LEU A 64 -10.84 16.55 -2.79
CA LEU A 64 -9.87 17.53 -2.27
C LEU A 64 -10.03 17.69 -0.75
N ARG A 65 -9.01 18.27 -0.10
CA ARG A 65 -9.02 18.51 1.35
C ARG A 65 -9.68 19.86 1.64
N GLU A 66 -10.66 19.90 2.53
CA GLU A 66 -11.15 21.15 3.11
C GLU A 66 -10.26 21.54 4.31
N ASN A 67 -9.87 22.82 4.38
CA ASN A 67 -9.06 23.37 5.46
C ASN A 67 -9.34 24.87 5.65
N LEU A 68 -10.04 25.21 6.73
CA LEU A 68 -10.49 26.57 7.04
C LEU A 68 -9.36 27.48 7.58
N ASN A 69 -8.16 26.95 7.82
CA ASN A 69 -7.04 27.73 8.38
C ASN A 69 -6.35 28.63 7.35
N PHE A 70 -6.77 28.61 6.08
CA PHE A 70 -6.23 29.43 5.00
C PHE A 70 -7.33 30.20 4.24
N GLU A 71 -8.44 30.52 4.90
CA GLU A 71 -9.57 31.23 4.30
C GLU A 71 -9.17 32.64 3.85
N ASP A 72 -8.34 33.35 4.63
CA ASP A 72 -7.86 34.70 4.32
C ASP A 72 -6.95 34.72 3.09
N GLU A 73 -6.02 33.77 2.95
CA GLU A 73 -5.16 33.66 1.77
C GLU A 73 -5.93 33.16 0.55
N THR A 74 -6.96 32.33 0.76
CA THR A 74 -7.90 31.92 -0.30
C THR A 74 -8.71 33.13 -0.79
N ASP A 75 -9.15 34.02 0.10
CA ASP A 75 -9.85 35.26 -0.24
C ASP A 75 -8.93 36.29 -0.91
N ARG A 76 -7.67 36.43 -0.44
CA ARG A 76 -6.63 37.23 -1.12
C ARG A 76 -6.39 36.69 -2.54
N LEU A 77 -6.29 35.37 -2.71
CA LEU A 77 -6.14 34.70 -4.00
C LEU A 77 -7.34 34.94 -4.92
N ILE A 78 -8.57 34.77 -4.41
CA ILE A 78 -9.81 35.09 -5.13
C ILE A 78 -9.80 36.55 -5.60
N LYS A 79 -9.42 37.49 -4.73
CA LYS A 79 -9.40 38.93 -5.03
C LYS A 79 -8.41 39.27 -6.15
N VAL A 80 -7.19 38.72 -6.13
CA VAL A 80 -6.21 38.91 -7.21
C VAL A 80 -6.70 38.28 -8.52
N LEU A 81 -7.32 37.09 -8.46
CA LEU A 81 -7.83 36.42 -9.66
C LEU A 81 -9.05 37.11 -10.28
N ALA A 82 -10.02 37.50 -9.46
CA ALA A 82 -11.28 38.15 -9.86
C ALA A 82 -11.10 39.65 -10.21
N GLY A 83 -10.12 40.34 -9.61
CA GLY A 83 -9.85 41.77 -9.84
C GLY A 83 -9.35 42.11 -11.26
N GLY A 84 -9.07 41.12 -12.11
CA GLY A 84 -8.73 41.33 -13.52
C GLY A 84 -7.38 42.05 -13.77
N GLY A 85 -6.53 42.16 -12.76
CA GLY A 85 -5.21 42.79 -12.88
C GLY A 85 -4.27 42.01 -13.81
N PRO A 86 -3.25 42.68 -14.39
CA PRO A 86 -2.27 42.02 -15.27
C PRO A 86 -1.34 41.06 -14.51
N ARG A 87 -1.21 41.23 -13.19
CA ARG A 87 -0.37 40.39 -12.33
C ARG A 87 -1.07 39.08 -11.97
N GLN A 88 -0.29 38.01 -11.95
CA GLN A 88 -0.73 36.69 -11.52
C GLN A 88 -0.31 36.42 -10.08
N PRO A 89 -1.16 35.80 -9.25
CA PRO A 89 -0.82 35.46 -7.88
C PRO A 89 0.27 34.38 -7.82
N VAL A 90 1.21 34.54 -6.90
CA VAL A 90 2.14 33.50 -6.46
C VAL A 90 1.99 33.35 -4.96
N ILE A 91 1.59 32.17 -4.51
CA ILE A 91 1.47 31.84 -3.10
C ILE A 91 2.87 31.52 -2.58
N VAL A 92 3.30 32.25 -1.56
CA VAL A 92 4.68 32.22 -1.04
C VAL A 92 4.66 31.86 0.44
N ASP A 93 5.27 30.75 0.80
CA ASP A 93 5.46 30.31 2.19
C ASP A 93 6.94 29.99 2.45
N GLU A 94 7.32 29.79 3.72
CA GLU A 94 8.74 29.57 4.07
C GLU A 94 9.35 28.31 3.42
N LYS A 95 8.53 27.30 3.03
CA LYS A 95 9.02 25.98 2.59
C LYS A 95 8.53 25.46 1.23
N GLY A 96 7.45 25.98 0.67
CA GLY A 96 6.80 25.36 -0.49
C GLY A 96 5.76 24.29 -0.15
N GLU A 97 5.24 24.25 1.09
CA GLU A 97 4.48 23.09 1.60
C GLU A 97 2.96 23.34 1.65
N ASN A 98 2.49 24.58 1.80
CA ASN A 98 1.08 24.88 2.03
C ASN A 98 0.28 25.34 0.79
N GLN A 99 0.95 25.56 -0.33
CA GLN A 99 0.37 26.21 -1.53
C GLN A 99 -0.76 25.41 -2.16
N ASP A 100 -0.60 24.09 -2.23
CA ASP A 100 -1.64 23.16 -2.70
C ASP A 100 -2.95 23.33 -1.90
N ILE A 101 -2.87 23.59 -0.58
CA ILE A 101 -4.04 23.65 0.31
C ILE A 101 -4.93 24.86 -0.03
N VAL A 102 -4.32 26.02 -0.27
CA VAL A 102 -5.01 27.27 -0.62
C VAL A 102 -5.69 27.15 -1.99
N VAL A 103 -5.01 26.52 -2.96
CA VAL A 103 -5.55 26.32 -4.31
C VAL A 103 -6.63 25.21 -4.33
N GLU A 104 -6.50 24.18 -3.48
CA GLU A 104 -7.55 23.19 -3.23
C GLU A 104 -8.81 23.87 -2.66
N GLN A 105 -8.71 24.79 -1.68
CA GLN A 105 -9.88 25.52 -1.16
C GLN A 105 -10.58 26.30 -2.27
N LEU A 106 -9.83 27.04 -3.08
CA LEU A 106 -10.39 27.78 -4.22
C LEU A 106 -11.07 26.84 -5.22
N ALA A 107 -10.46 25.70 -5.54
CA ALA A 107 -11.05 24.72 -6.46
C ALA A 107 -12.36 24.12 -5.92
N ILE A 108 -12.47 23.89 -4.61
CA ILE A 108 -13.70 23.45 -3.92
C ILE A 108 -14.77 24.55 -3.97
N ARG A 109 -14.42 25.81 -3.69
CA ARG A 109 -15.39 26.93 -3.77
C ARG A 109 -15.92 27.13 -5.19
N ILE A 110 -15.07 27.02 -6.22
CA ILE A 110 -15.50 27.08 -7.63
C ILE A 110 -16.37 25.85 -7.99
N ALA A 111 -15.99 24.66 -7.52
CA ALA A 111 -16.75 23.43 -7.73
C ALA A 111 -18.19 23.50 -7.17
N ASN A 112 -18.33 24.06 -5.97
CA ASN A 112 -19.59 24.17 -5.22
C ASN A 112 -20.40 25.45 -5.56
N GLY A 113 -19.95 26.26 -6.51
CA GLY A 113 -20.64 27.51 -6.92
C GLY A 113 -20.53 28.67 -5.91
N GLY A 114 -19.64 28.55 -4.91
CA GLY A 114 -19.37 29.58 -3.90
C GLY A 114 -18.30 30.60 -4.30
N ALA A 115 -17.80 30.57 -5.54
CA ALA A 115 -16.83 31.54 -6.06
C ALA A 115 -17.54 32.76 -6.70
N PRO A 116 -16.92 33.96 -6.70
CA PRO A 116 -17.49 35.14 -7.36
C PRO A 116 -17.75 34.92 -8.85
N GLU A 117 -18.67 35.69 -9.44
CA GLU A 117 -19.09 35.59 -10.85
C GLU A 117 -17.89 35.55 -11.83
N ALA A 118 -16.86 36.36 -11.59
CA ALA A 118 -15.63 36.41 -12.40
C ALA A 118 -14.82 35.09 -12.44
N LEU A 119 -15.04 34.18 -11.48
CA LEU A 119 -14.40 32.86 -11.38
C LEU A 119 -15.40 31.71 -11.50
N SER A 120 -16.71 31.99 -11.49
CA SER A 120 -17.76 30.99 -11.66
C SER A 120 -17.65 30.28 -13.01
N GLY A 121 -17.86 28.97 -13.00
CA GLY A 121 -17.76 28.11 -14.20
C GLY A 121 -16.34 27.82 -14.70
N LYS A 122 -15.30 28.50 -14.20
CA LYS A 122 -13.90 28.22 -14.57
C LYS A 122 -13.42 26.88 -14.01
N LYS A 123 -12.33 26.34 -14.57
CA LYS A 123 -11.61 25.17 -14.03
C LYS A 123 -10.20 25.55 -13.59
N ILE A 124 -9.76 25.01 -12.45
CA ILE A 124 -8.37 25.07 -11.99
C ILE A 124 -7.69 23.77 -12.35
N VAL A 125 -6.60 23.88 -13.11
CA VAL A 125 -5.84 22.75 -13.63
C VAL A 125 -4.41 22.86 -13.10
N LYS A 126 -4.00 21.91 -12.26
CA LYS A 126 -2.62 21.80 -11.74
C LYS A 126 -1.72 21.21 -12.82
N LEU A 127 -0.54 21.79 -12.97
CA LEU A 127 0.55 21.26 -13.80
C LEU A 127 1.31 20.20 -13.02
N GLU A 128 1.41 18.98 -13.54
CA GLU A 128 2.11 17.88 -12.89
C GLU A 128 3.63 18.01 -13.09
N THR A 129 4.25 18.89 -12.31
CA THR A 129 5.69 19.15 -12.33
C THR A 129 6.56 17.88 -12.19
N PRO A 130 6.21 16.84 -11.37
CA PRO A 130 6.98 15.60 -11.33
C PRO A 130 6.94 14.79 -12.65
N VAL A 131 5.87 14.93 -13.43
CA VAL A 131 5.71 14.25 -14.73
C VAL A 131 6.49 14.97 -15.84
N LEU A 132 6.54 16.31 -15.77
CA LEU A 132 7.34 17.16 -16.68
C LEU A 132 8.85 16.91 -16.56
N PHE A 133 9.36 16.74 -15.34
CA PHE A 133 10.79 16.56 -15.03
C PHE A 133 11.21 15.10 -14.77
N SER A 134 10.39 14.13 -15.21
CA SER A 134 10.65 12.70 -15.03
C SER A 134 11.94 12.21 -15.72
N ASN A 135 12.63 11.27 -15.07
CA ASN A 135 13.93 10.73 -15.50
C ASN A 135 13.89 10.18 -16.94
N GLY A 136 14.63 10.84 -17.84
CA GLY A 136 14.84 10.41 -19.23
C GLY A 136 14.54 11.48 -20.29
N LYS A 137 13.87 12.58 -19.93
CA LYS A 137 13.48 13.65 -20.87
C LYS A 137 14.58 14.70 -21.03
N SER A 138 14.67 15.27 -22.23
CA SER A 138 15.59 16.40 -22.51
C SER A 138 14.94 17.75 -22.21
N VAL A 139 15.74 18.80 -21.98
CA VAL A 139 15.24 20.17 -21.73
C VAL A 139 14.27 20.63 -22.83
N ALA A 140 14.60 20.36 -24.10
CA ALA A 140 13.74 20.70 -25.25
C ALA A 140 12.40 19.94 -25.23
N GLU A 141 12.38 18.68 -24.76
CA GLU A 141 11.15 17.90 -24.64
C GLU A 141 10.27 18.40 -23.49
N THR A 142 10.87 18.78 -22.36
CA THR A 142 10.15 19.41 -21.24
C THR A 142 9.57 20.77 -21.65
N SER A 143 10.33 21.60 -22.36
CA SER A 143 9.81 22.88 -22.88
C SER A 143 8.72 22.70 -23.94
N ALA A 144 8.80 21.68 -24.80
CA ALA A 144 7.72 21.34 -25.74
C ALA A 144 6.42 20.89 -25.01
N ARG A 145 6.54 20.09 -23.94
CA ARG A 145 5.40 19.66 -23.10
C ARG A 145 4.75 20.85 -22.38
N ILE A 146 5.56 21.77 -21.83
CA ILE A 146 5.06 23.01 -21.22
C ILE A 146 4.34 23.87 -22.25
N ALA A 147 4.89 24.03 -23.46
CA ALA A 147 4.22 24.75 -24.54
C ALA A 147 2.89 24.11 -24.96
N ALA A 148 2.80 22.77 -24.99
CA ALA A 148 1.55 22.07 -25.28
C ALA A 148 0.45 22.33 -24.24
N VAL A 149 0.79 22.31 -22.94
CA VAL A 149 -0.17 22.65 -21.87
C VAL A 149 -0.58 24.12 -21.93
N ILE A 150 0.38 25.04 -22.19
CA ILE A 150 0.06 26.47 -22.34
C ILE A 150 -0.91 26.68 -23.50
N ASN A 151 -0.70 26.04 -24.65
CA ASN A 151 -1.61 26.16 -25.78
C ASN A 151 -3.02 25.65 -25.46
N ASP A 152 -3.19 24.53 -24.75
CA ASP A 152 -4.52 24.05 -24.30
C ASP A 152 -5.21 25.04 -23.35
N VAL A 153 -4.45 25.68 -22.46
CA VAL A 153 -4.95 26.74 -21.57
C VAL A 153 -5.36 27.99 -22.39
N VAL A 154 -4.61 28.37 -23.42
CA VAL A 154 -4.98 29.45 -24.36
C VAL A 154 -6.25 29.10 -25.14
N ASP A 155 -6.31 27.90 -25.72
CA ASP A 155 -7.44 27.40 -26.51
C ASP A 155 -8.73 27.27 -25.67
N SER A 156 -8.59 27.13 -24.35
CA SER A 156 -9.72 27.23 -23.42
C SER A 156 -10.33 28.63 -23.28
N ASN A 157 -9.80 29.64 -23.97
CA ASN A 157 -10.33 31.01 -24.03
C ASN A 157 -10.59 31.62 -22.64
N GLY A 158 -9.65 31.42 -21.71
CA GLY A 158 -9.72 31.95 -20.34
C GLY A 158 -10.69 31.22 -19.40
N GLN A 159 -11.21 30.04 -19.79
CA GLN A 159 -11.97 29.16 -18.90
C GLN A 159 -11.09 28.33 -17.96
N THR A 160 -9.80 28.17 -18.31
CA THR A 160 -8.81 27.46 -17.47
C THR A 160 -7.91 28.44 -16.73
N ILE A 161 -7.67 28.16 -15.45
CA ILE A 161 -6.61 28.77 -14.65
C ILE A 161 -5.55 27.68 -14.39
N LEU A 162 -4.31 27.93 -14.79
CA LEU A 162 -3.20 26.98 -14.66
C LEU A 162 -2.49 27.18 -13.30
N PHE A 163 -2.47 26.16 -12.46
CA PHE A 163 -1.69 26.18 -11.22
C PHE A 163 -0.35 25.48 -11.41
N ILE A 164 0.75 26.13 -11.03
CA ILE A 164 2.12 25.62 -11.11
C ILE A 164 2.74 25.70 -9.71
N ASP A 165 2.80 24.56 -9.02
CA ASP A 165 3.29 24.46 -7.64
C ASP A 165 4.78 24.82 -7.49
N GLU A 166 5.62 24.41 -8.44
CA GLU A 166 7.04 24.81 -8.51
C GLU A 166 7.30 25.87 -9.59
N LEU A 167 6.61 27.01 -9.55
CA LEU A 167 6.70 28.05 -10.59
C LEU A 167 8.15 28.50 -10.84
N THR A 168 8.94 28.66 -9.78
CA THR A 168 10.34 29.10 -9.86
C THR A 168 11.31 28.05 -10.39
N ASN A 169 10.89 26.79 -10.51
CA ASN A 169 11.65 25.73 -11.19
C ASN A 169 11.24 25.64 -12.67
N VAL A 170 9.95 25.78 -12.99
CA VAL A 170 9.47 25.86 -14.38
C VAL A 170 10.07 27.07 -15.12
N LEU A 171 10.08 28.25 -14.47
CA LEU A 171 10.67 29.48 -15.00
C LEU A 171 12.21 29.49 -15.06
N ALA A 172 12.90 28.52 -14.44
CA ALA A 172 14.37 28.44 -14.50
C ALA A 172 14.91 28.01 -15.87
N SER A 173 14.04 27.51 -16.76
CA SER A 173 14.41 27.12 -18.13
C SER A 173 14.14 28.27 -19.13
N GLY A 174 15.16 28.67 -19.88
CA GLY A 174 15.13 29.89 -20.72
C GLY A 174 14.17 29.85 -21.91
N GLU A 175 13.64 28.69 -22.30
CA GLU A 175 12.58 28.57 -23.31
C GLU A 175 11.20 28.65 -22.68
N SER A 176 10.92 27.87 -21.62
CA SER A 176 9.62 27.92 -20.94
C SER A 176 9.37 29.26 -20.25
N TYR A 177 10.43 29.95 -19.79
CA TYR A 177 10.38 31.36 -19.38
C TYR A 177 9.73 32.23 -20.46
N LYS A 178 10.21 32.13 -21.71
CA LYS A 178 9.71 32.94 -22.84
C LYS A 178 8.26 32.57 -23.19
N THR A 179 7.92 31.29 -23.19
CA THR A 179 6.55 30.85 -23.52
C THR A 179 5.55 31.32 -22.46
N ILE A 180 5.86 31.16 -21.17
CA ILE A 180 4.98 31.59 -20.07
C ILE A 180 4.90 33.11 -20.01
N SER A 181 6.03 33.84 -20.06
CA SER A 181 6.03 35.30 -19.99
C SER A 181 5.32 35.94 -21.19
N ALA A 182 5.50 35.43 -22.41
CA ALA A 182 4.77 35.94 -23.58
C ALA A 182 3.25 35.71 -23.45
N ALA A 183 2.81 34.50 -23.09
CA ALA A 183 1.38 34.20 -22.91
C ALA A 183 0.72 35.02 -21.79
N LEU A 184 1.48 35.38 -20.75
CA LEU A 184 1.04 36.27 -19.67
C LEU A 184 0.99 37.74 -20.10
N ILE A 185 2.02 38.24 -20.78
CA ILE A 185 2.08 39.63 -21.30
C ILE A 185 0.96 39.88 -22.33
N GLU A 186 0.66 38.89 -23.17
CA GLU A 186 -0.44 38.92 -24.13
C GLU A 186 -1.82 38.69 -23.49
N GLY A 187 -1.89 38.42 -22.18
CA GLY A 187 -3.14 38.22 -21.43
C GLY A 187 -3.91 36.94 -21.79
N LYS A 188 -3.26 35.97 -22.44
CA LYS A 188 -3.91 34.76 -23.00
C LYS A 188 -4.11 33.64 -21.99
N ILE A 189 -3.35 33.63 -20.89
CA ILE A 189 -3.48 32.64 -19.81
C ILE A 189 -3.61 33.32 -18.45
N ARG A 190 -4.26 32.64 -17.50
CA ARG A 190 -4.23 32.98 -16.07
C ARG A 190 -3.46 31.90 -15.32
N VAL A 191 -2.55 32.30 -14.43
CA VAL A 191 -1.66 31.38 -13.71
C VAL A 191 -1.80 31.62 -12.20
N ILE A 192 -1.70 30.55 -11.42
CA ILE A 192 -1.40 30.61 -9.99
C ILE A 192 -0.02 29.96 -9.82
N GLY A 193 0.91 30.65 -9.16
CA GLY A 193 2.23 30.11 -8.83
C GLY A 193 2.31 29.60 -7.39
N GLY A 194 3.12 28.58 -7.16
CA GLY A 194 3.72 28.28 -5.88
C GLY A 194 5.23 28.57 -5.90
N SER A 195 5.79 29.00 -4.77
CA SER A 195 7.24 29.11 -4.56
C SER A 195 7.57 29.26 -3.08
N SER A 196 8.64 28.63 -2.60
CA SER A 196 9.19 29.00 -1.29
C SER A 196 9.68 30.46 -1.31
N LYS A 197 9.66 31.12 -0.15
CA LYS A 197 10.06 32.52 0.05
C LYS A 197 11.45 32.83 -0.46
N ALA A 198 12.43 31.98 -0.14
CA ALA A 198 13.80 32.09 -0.65
C ALA A 198 13.86 32.06 -2.19
N ALA A 199 13.17 31.11 -2.82
CA ALA A 199 13.16 30.98 -4.28
C ALA A 199 12.38 32.11 -4.98
N TYR A 200 11.34 32.65 -4.34
CA TYR A 200 10.58 33.79 -4.85
C TYR A 200 11.44 35.06 -4.88
N SER A 201 12.08 35.40 -3.75
CA SER A 201 12.95 36.58 -3.68
C SER A 201 14.18 36.45 -4.59
N GLU A 202 14.78 35.25 -4.68
CA GLU A 202 15.95 35.02 -5.55
C GLU A 202 15.63 35.14 -7.04
N LYS A 203 14.46 34.64 -7.50
CA LYS A 203 14.20 34.44 -8.95
C LYS A 203 13.09 35.32 -9.54
N ILE A 204 12.07 35.71 -8.77
CA ILE A 204 10.93 36.51 -9.26
C ILE A 204 11.10 37.98 -8.85
N GLU A 205 11.34 38.24 -7.56
CA GLU A 205 11.45 39.59 -7.00
C GLU A 205 12.69 40.33 -7.50
N SER A 206 13.84 39.63 -7.55
CA SER A 206 15.11 40.16 -8.09
C SER A 206 15.06 40.53 -9.58
N SER A 207 14.10 39.97 -10.33
CA SER A 207 14.00 40.11 -11.77
C SER A 207 13.07 41.27 -12.16
N ALA A 208 13.62 42.29 -12.82
CA ALA A 208 12.89 43.47 -13.29
C ALA A 208 11.81 43.19 -14.37
N GLU A 209 11.73 41.97 -14.89
CA GLU A 209 10.69 41.50 -15.81
C GLU A 209 9.60 40.71 -15.05
N LEU A 210 9.97 39.63 -14.36
CA LEU A 210 9.05 38.79 -13.57
C LEU A 210 8.30 39.53 -12.44
N SER A 211 8.96 40.43 -11.70
CA SER A 211 8.35 41.26 -10.65
C SER A 211 7.20 42.18 -11.14
N LYS A 212 7.06 42.35 -12.47
CA LYS A 212 5.94 43.08 -13.08
C LYS A 212 4.75 42.16 -13.43
N LEU A 213 4.99 40.86 -13.60
CA LEU A 213 4.01 39.86 -14.02
C LEU A 213 3.38 39.09 -12.85
N PHE A 214 4.03 39.07 -11.69
CA PHE A 214 3.62 38.29 -10.53
C PHE A 214 3.40 39.17 -9.30
N GLU A 215 2.52 38.72 -8.41
CA GLU A 215 2.18 39.35 -7.13
C GLU A 215 2.22 38.30 -6.02
N ALA A 216 2.99 38.55 -4.96
CA ALA A 216 3.13 37.62 -3.85
C ALA A 216 1.88 37.64 -2.94
N ILE A 217 1.35 36.46 -2.66
CA ILE A 217 0.44 36.20 -1.55
C ILE A 217 1.27 35.44 -0.51
N ASN A 218 1.84 36.18 0.43
CA ASN A 218 2.61 35.57 1.51
C ASN A 218 1.65 34.84 2.46
N ILE A 219 1.92 33.56 2.71
CA ILE A 219 1.47 32.84 3.89
C ILE A 219 2.52 33.15 4.96
N ASP A 220 2.28 34.21 5.73
CA ASP A 220 3.18 34.54 6.82
C ASP A 220 3.05 33.46 7.91
N GLY A 221 4.18 32.90 8.34
CA GLY A 221 4.23 31.86 9.39
C GLY A 221 3.75 32.30 10.78
N ASN A 222 3.15 33.50 10.85
CA ASN A 222 2.57 34.15 12.02
C ASN A 222 1.09 34.52 11.83
N ASP A 223 0.43 34.23 10.69
CA ASP A 223 -1.02 34.47 10.49
C ASP A 223 -1.90 33.43 11.23
N VAL A 224 -1.50 33.13 12.48
CA VAL A 224 -2.40 32.77 13.59
C VAL A 224 -2.37 33.94 14.57
N ALA A 225 -2.79 35.13 14.11
CA ALA A 225 -2.82 36.34 14.93
C ALA A 225 -3.95 37.31 14.51
N GLU A 226 -4.97 37.39 15.37
CA GLU A 226 -5.71 38.60 15.75
C GLU A 226 -6.22 39.56 14.64
N ASN A 227 -7.50 39.39 14.28
CA ASN A 227 -8.34 40.50 13.80
C ASN A 227 -9.34 40.93 14.90
N GLU A 228 -8.88 41.72 15.87
CA GLU A 228 -9.81 42.58 16.61
C GLU A 228 -10.30 43.71 15.69
N GLN A 229 -11.62 43.87 15.55
CA GLN A 229 -12.36 45.16 15.59
C GLN A 229 -13.89 44.94 15.49
N VAL A 230 -14.46 44.18 16.42
CA VAL A 230 -15.89 44.32 16.78
C VAL A 230 -16.02 44.47 18.29
N LYS A 231 -16.26 45.70 18.76
CA LYS A 231 -16.68 45.94 20.13
C LYS A 231 -18.14 45.49 20.31
N ASN A 232 -18.34 44.30 20.87
CA ASN A 232 -18.96 44.13 22.20
C ASN A 232 -19.29 42.66 22.45
N SER A 233 -18.89 42.16 23.63
CA SER A 233 -19.32 40.91 24.28
C SER A 233 -19.36 39.64 23.39
N ASP A 234 -18.36 38.78 23.53
CA ASP A 234 -18.54 37.60 24.40
C ASP A 234 -17.19 36.96 24.79
N ASP A 235 -17.21 36.26 25.93
CA ASP A 235 -16.07 35.63 26.58
C ASP A 235 -15.69 34.31 25.86
N GLU A 236 -14.59 34.30 25.09
CA GLU A 236 -13.95 33.06 24.60
C GLU A 236 -13.13 32.36 25.70
N GLY A 237 -13.66 32.38 26.92
CA GLY A 237 -13.24 31.52 28.00
C GLY A 237 -13.41 30.04 27.64
N TYR A 238 -12.56 29.21 28.23
CA TYR A 238 -12.55 27.77 28.11
C TYR A 238 -13.96 27.12 28.13
N ARG A 239 -14.29 26.34 27.09
CA ARG A 239 -15.59 25.64 26.94
C ARG A 239 -15.44 24.12 27.10
N GLY A 240 -15.99 23.53 28.17
CA GLY A 240 -16.09 22.06 28.33
C GLY A 240 -15.77 21.54 29.74
N ASP A 241 -15.47 20.24 29.82
CA ASP A 241 -14.87 19.59 31.01
C ASP A 241 -13.33 19.74 30.95
N ASN A 242 -12.74 20.43 31.93
CA ASN A 242 -11.32 20.81 31.92
C ASN A 242 -10.33 19.66 32.14
N VAL A 243 -10.79 18.42 32.11
CA VAL A 243 -9.98 17.19 32.15
C VAL A 243 -10.23 16.40 30.87
N SER A 244 -9.18 15.92 30.22
CA SER A 244 -9.36 15.14 28.99
C SER A 244 -10.01 13.76 29.24
N PRO A 245 -10.77 13.20 28.26
CA PRO A 245 -11.52 11.95 28.46
C PRO A 245 -10.65 10.74 28.84
N ASP A 246 -9.45 10.65 28.28
CA ASP A 246 -8.47 9.61 28.61
C ASP A 246 -7.89 9.75 30.02
N LEU A 247 -7.80 10.97 30.55
CA LEU A 247 -7.38 11.20 31.94
C LEU A 247 -8.53 10.91 32.92
N ARG A 248 -9.79 11.20 32.54
CA ARG A 248 -11.00 10.75 33.26
C ARG A 248 -11.07 9.22 33.35
N GLU A 249 -10.74 8.51 32.27
CA GLU A 249 -10.65 7.05 32.23
C GLU A 249 -9.55 6.52 33.17
N MET A 250 -8.34 7.09 33.13
CA MET A 250 -7.27 6.71 34.08
C MET A 250 -7.67 6.92 35.55
N MET A 251 -8.47 7.95 35.86
CA MET A 251 -8.99 8.21 37.21
C MET A 251 -10.07 7.22 37.65
N SER A 252 -10.85 6.63 36.72
CA SER A 252 -11.82 5.59 37.06
C SER A 252 -11.16 4.21 37.21
N GLU A 253 -10.07 3.96 36.47
CA GLU A 253 -9.25 2.74 36.58
C GLU A 253 -8.40 2.67 37.87
N ASP A 254 -7.93 3.80 38.41
CA ASP A 254 -7.27 3.87 39.73
C ASP A 254 -8.06 4.72 40.74
N PRO A 255 -9.11 4.16 41.39
CA PRO A 255 -9.84 4.83 42.45
C PRO A 255 -8.98 5.20 43.68
N SER A 256 -7.75 4.69 43.80
CA SER A 256 -6.84 5.11 44.86
C SER A 256 -6.19 6.47 44.58
N GLY A 257 -6.16 6.89 43.30
CA GLY A 257 -5.54 8.13 42.82
C GLY A 257 -4.02 8.23 43.02
N LYS A 258 -3.36 7.16 43.50
CA LYS A 258 -1.94 7.19 43.88
C LYS A 258 -0.99 7.00 42.70
N LYS A 259 -1.45 6.40 41.59
CA LYS A 259 -0.69 6.29 40.35
C LYS A 259 -0.32 7.69 39.87
N ARG A 260 0.97 7.88 39.56
CA ARG A 260 1.49 9.15 39.04
C ARG A 260 1.51 9.12 37.53
N VAL A 261 1.15 10.25 36.93
CA VAL A 261 1.09 10.47 35.48
C VAL A 261 1.82 11.76 35.14
N ASP A 262 2.44 11.78 33.97
CA ASP A 262 2.92 13.02 33.36
C ASP A 262 1.74 13.64 32.60
N VAL A 263 1.42 14.90 32.93
CA VAL A 263 0.33 15.66 32.31
C VAL A 263 0.84 16.98 31.76
N ILE A 264 0.14 17.50 30.76
CA ILE A 264 0.26 18.86 30.26
C ILE A 264 -0.90 19.64 30.88
N ILE A 265 -0.57 20.63 31.70
CA ILE A 265 -1.51 21.56 32.33
C ILE A 265 -1.44 22.89 31.59
N GLN A 266 -2.56 23.32 31.02
CA GLN A 266 -2.77 24.70 30.57
C GLN A 266 -3.30 25.50 31.75
N ALA A 267 -2.42 26.18 32.48
CA ALA A 267 -2.83 27.05 33.58
C ALA A 267 -3.45 28.34 33.05
N LYS A 268 -4.25 29.03 33.88
CA LYS A 268 -4.67 30.42 33.61
C LYS A 268 -3.59 31.45 33.94
N ASN A 269 -2.64 31.04 34.78
CA ASN A 269 -1.44 31.76 35.17
C ASN A 269 -0.52 30.76 35.89
N ALA A 270 0.60 30.37 35.27
CA ALA A 270 1.55 29.39 35.81
C ALA A 270 2.40 29.94 36.97
N GLU A 271 2.43 31.27 37.13
CA GLU A 271 3.07 31.95 38.26
C GLU A 271 2.17 32.03 39.51
N ASN A 272 0.89 31.67 39.38
CA ASN A 272 -0.12 31.82 40.43
C ASN A 272 0.29 31.12 41.75
N PRO A 273 0.40 31.85 42.87
CA PRO A 273 0.81 31.27 44.16
C PRO A 273 -0.09 30.14 44.67
N ALA A 274 -1.39 30.18 44.40
CA ALA A 274 -2.33 29.12 44.80
C ALA A 274 -2.11 27.84 43.98
N LEU A 275 -1.83 27.97 42.67
CA LEU A 275 -1.50 26.82 41.81
C LEU A 275 -0.18 26.19 42.25
N ARG A 276 0.81 27.02 42.63
CA ARG A 276 2.09 26.57 43.19
C ARG A 276 1.94 25.86 44.54
N SER A 277 1.09 26.36 45.44
CA SER A 277 0.78 25.64 46.69
C SER A 277 0.12 24.30 46.40
N LEU A 278 -0.95 24.28 45.60
CA LEU A 278 -1.68 23.06 45.25
C LEU A 278 -0.76 21.99 44.62
N MET A 279 0.16 22.40 43.75
CA MET A 279 1.19 21.50 43.20
C MET A 279 2.18 21.02 44.27
N ALA A 280 2.63 21.88 45.18
CA ALA A 280 3.55 21.50 46.26
C ALA A 280 2.89 20.54 47.27
N ASP A 281 1.68 20.84 47.70
CA ASP A 281 0.87 20.07 48.66
C ASP A 281 0.54 18.67 48.10
N GLY A 282 0.15 18.61 46.82
CA GLY A 282 -0.05 17.36 46.07
C GLY A 282 1.23 16.60 45.70
N ARG A 283 2.42 17.10 46.08
CA ARG A 283 3.75 16.59 45.69
C ARG A 283 3.90 16.43 44.17
N ALA A 284 3.30 17.32 43.40
CA ALA A 284 3.51 17.40 41.97
C ALA A 284 4.93 17.91 41.66
N ARG A 285 5.54 17.40 40.60
CA ARG A 285 6.87 17.82 40.12
C ARG A 285 6.72 18.41 38.73
N ILE A 286 6.90 19.71 38.60
CA ILE A 286 7.05 20.35 37.29
C ILE A 286 8.28 19.75 36.62
N ILE A 287 8.11 19.20 35.42
CA ILE A 287 9.15 18.64 34.57
C ILE A 287 9.73 19.73 33.68
N GLU A 288 8.83 20.50 33.05
CA GLU A 288 9.16 21.46 32.00
C GLU A 288 8.07 22.55 31.92
N ARG A 289 8.42 23.73 31.41
CA ARG A 289 7.48 24.77 30.98
C ARG A 289 7.64 24.94 29.47
N ILE A 290 6.54 24.95 28.73
CA ILE A 290 6.56 25.01 27.27
C ILE A 290 6.40 26.48 26.83
N GLY A 291 7.37 26.98 26.06
CA GLY A 291 7.34 28.33 25.49
C GLY A 291 7.39 29.46 26.53
N SER A 292 6.79 30.59 26.18
CA SER A 292 6.57 31.75 27.06
C SER A 292 5.36 31.58 27.99
N ASP A 293 4.56 30.53 27.79
CA ASP A 293 3.14 30.57 28.12
C ASP A 293 2.84 29.90 29.47
N ASP A 294 1.57 29.89 29.87
CA ASP A 294 1.11 29.27 31.10
C ASP A 294 0.94 27.73 31.01
N THR A 295 1.65 27.08 30.07
CA THR A 295 1.61 25.63 29.88
C THR A 295 2.76 24.92 30.59
N LEU A 296 2.42 24.00 31.50
CA LEU A 296 3.35 23.26 32.34
C LEU A 296 3.25 21.74 32.06
N VAL A 297 4.40 21.09 31.89
CA VAL A 297 4.49 19.62 31.95
C VAL A 297 4.75 19.24 33.40
N VAL A 298 3.85 18.46 34.00
CA VAL A 298 3.87 18.16 35.44
C VAL A 298 3.65 16.67 35.67
N ASN A 299 4.53 16.06 36.48
CA ASN A 299 4.31 14.71 37.02
C ASN A 299 3.53 14.82 38.33
N LEU A 300 2.32 14.25 38.41
CA LEU A 300 1.44 14.34 39.58
C LEU A 300 0.64 13.05 39.84
N PRO A 301 0.17 12.79 41.07
CA PRO A 301 -0.76 11.69 41.33
C PRO A 301 -2.14 11.97 40.74
N LEU A 302 -2.83 10.95 40.21
CA LEU A 302 -4.17 11.07 39.63
C LEU A 302 -5.20 11.71 40.58
N SER A 303 -5.05 11.54 41.90
CA SER A 303 -5.89 12.22 42.90
C SER A 303 -5.88 13.75 42.75
N LEU A 304 -4.73 14.33 42.40
CA LEU A 304 -4.56 15.78 42.27
C LEU A 304 -5.20 16.33 40.99
N VAL A 305 -5.49 15.48 39.98
CA VAL A 305 -6.18 15.91 38.75
C VAL A 305 -7.59 16.42 39.07
N GLN A 306 -8.31 15.75 39.99
CA GLN A 306 -9.64 16.18 40.39
C GLN A 306 -9.60 17.52 41.14
N GLU A 307 -8.61 17.71 42.01
CA GLU A 307 -8.41 18.96 42.75
C GLU A 307 -8.05 20.12 41.81
N LEU A 308 -7.16 19.88 40.83
CA LEU A 308 -6.83 20.84 39.77
C LEU A 308 -8.06 21.20 38.92
N SER A 309 -8.85 20.20 38.51
CA SER A 309 -10.10 20.38 37.75
C SER A 309 -11.07 21.34 38.45
N ILE A 310 -11.30 21.18 39.75
CA ILE A 310 -12.23 22.02 40.51
C ILE A 310 -11.60 23.34 41.04
N SER A 311 -10.28 23.49 40.99
CA SER A 311 -9.57 24.66 41.54
C SER A 311 -9.90 25.99 40.83
N GLY A 312 -10.37 25.93 39.58
CA GLY A 312 -10.57 27.10 38.71
C GLY A 312 -9.27 27.75 38.20
N LEU A 313 -8.08 27.23 38.58
CA LEU A 313 -6.76 27.78 38.27
C LEU A 313 -6.21 27.33 36.89
N ILE A 314 -6.84 26.33 36.28
CA ILE A 314 -6.46 25.76 34.98
C ILE A 314 -7.56 25.98 33.95
N ASN A 315 -7.16 26.06 32.67
CA ASN A 315 -8.05 25.95 31.53
C ASN A 315 -8.26 24.49 31.15
N TYR A 316 -7.18 23.69 31.09
CA TYR A 316 -7.26 22.29 30.68
C TYR A 316 -6.12 21.44 31.27
N VAL A 317 -6.36 20.15 31.45
CA VAL A 317 -5.32 19.15 31.77
C VAL A 317 -5.51 17.87 30.96
N SER A 318 -4.41 17.36 30.40
CA SER A 318 -4.37 16.10 29.62
C SER A 318 -3.07 15.32 29.84
N PRO A 319 -2.98 14.02 29.54
CA PRO A 319 -1.74 13.26 29.65
C PRO A 319 -0.67 13.79 28.69
N ASN A 320 0.60 13.72 29.08
CA ASN A 320 1.72 13.94 28.16
C ASN A 320 1.82 12.72 27.21
N ARG A 321 1.08 12.77 26.09
CA ARG A 321 0.95 11.65 25.16
C ARG A 321 2.25 11.45 24.39
N ALA A 322 2.82 10.25 24.49
CA ALA A 322 4.00 9.87 23.71
C ALA A 322 3.69 9.88 22.20
N ILE A 323 4.34 10.77 21.46
CA ILE A 323 4.28 10.78 19.99
C ILE A 323 5.05 9.55 19.48
N LYS A 324 4.33 8.59 18.91
CA LYS A 324 4.91 7.41 18.25
C LYS A 324 4.88 7.59 16.73
N VAL A 325 6.02 7.41 16.06
CA VAL A 325 6.03 7.27 14.60
C VAL A 325 5.35 5.94 14.26
N THR A 326 4.41 5.99 13.32
CA THR A 326 3.52 4.88 12.96
C THR A 326 4.23 3.80 12.12
N GLY A 327 3.62 2.60 12.00
CA GLY A 327 4.19 1.47 11.24
C GLY A 327 4.71 0.29 12.07
N HIS A 328 4.03 -0.05 13.19
CA HIS A 328 4.44 -1.12 14.11
C HIS A 328 4.01 -2.51 13.60
N VAL A 329 4.93 -3.26 12.98
CA VAL A 329 4.58 -4.55 12.34
C VAL A 329 4.14 -5.61 13.35
N GLU A 330 4.84 -5.78 14.48
CA GLU A 330 4.49 -6.87 15.41
C GLU A 330 3.13 -6.68 16.10
N ASP A 331 2.70 -5.43 16.30
CA ASP A 331 1.40 -5.11 16.89
C ASP A 331 0.28 -5.19 15.86
N THR A 332 0.44 -4.56 14.69
CA THR A 332 -0.56 -4.60 13.61
C THR A 332 -0.81 -6.01 13.07
N SER A 333 0.18 -6.91 13.13
CA SER A 333 0.02 -8.32 12.71
C SER A 333 -0.44 -9.28 13.83
N GLY A 334 -0.46 -8.83 15.09
CA GLY A 334 -0.75 -9.65 16.26
C GLY A 334 0.40 -10.55 16.74
N ALA A 335 1.62 -10.37 16.24
CA ALA A 335 2.80 -11.12 16.70
C ALA A 335 3.18 -10.83 18.16
N SER A 336 2.94 -9.62 18.66
CA SER A 336 3.21 -9.26 20.06
C SER A 336 2.35 -10.07 21.04
N LEU A 337 1.09 -10.36 20.68
CA LEU A 337 0.13 -11.15 21.46
C LEU A 337 0.57 -12.61 21.69
N VAL A 338 1.39 -13.16 20.79
CA VAL A 338 1.82 -14.57 20.82
C VAL A 338 3.27 -14.76 21.30
N ARG A 339 3.97 -13.72 21.76
CA ARG A 339 5.36 -13.86 22.24
C ARG A 339 5.49 -14.83 23.40
N SER A 340 4.57 -14.80 24.35
CA SER A 340 4.54 -15.68 25.52
C SER A 340 3.59 -16.84 25.27
N GLN A 341 4.12 -18.05 25.08
CA GLN A 341 3.31 -19.24 24.85
C GLN A 341 3.18 -20.06 26.15
N PRO A 342 1.96 -20.21 26.73
CA PRO A 342 1.76 -21.01 27.94
C PRO A 342 2.00 -22.50 27.68
N ALA A 343 2.22 -23.28 28.74
CA ALA A 343 2.32 -24.73 28.65
C ALA A 343 0.98 -25.35 28.20
N ILE A 344 1.05 -26.38 27.34
CA ILE A 344 -0.13 -27.16 26.89
C ILE A 344 0.28 -28.63 26.79
N GLY A 345 -0.46 -29.51 27.49
CA GLY A 345 -0.14 -30.94 27.56
C GLY A 345 1.27 -31.17 28.11
N THR A 346 2.11 -31.89 27.35
CA THR A 346 3.51 -32.16 27.69
C THR A 346 4.49 -31.06 27.24
N ARG A 347 4.04 -30.06 26.48
CA ARG A 347 4.87 -28.92 26.06
C ARG A 347 4.86 -27.84 27.14
N GLY A 348 6.03 -27.58 27.72
CA GLY A 348 6.25 -26.47 28.65
C GLY A 348 6.03 -25.09 28.02
N ALA A 349 6.01 -24.05 28.85
CA ALA A 349 5.91 -22.67 28.39
C ALA A 349 7.21 -22.23 27.66
N TYR A 350 7.09 -21.40 26.64
CA TYR A 350 8.24 -20.95 25.84
C TYR A 350 7.99 -19.58 25.18
N THR A 351 9.06 -18.95 24.67
CA THR A 351 8.99 -17.69 23.92
C THR A 351 8.95 -17.93 22.42
N LEU A 352 7.96 -17.38 21.74
CA LEU A 352 7.79 -17.48 20.29
C LEU A 352 8.40 -16.26 19.58
N ASN A 353 9.55 -16.48 18.95
CA ASN A 353 10.41 -15.44 18.40
C ASN A 353 11.21 -15.85 17.15
N GLY A 354 10.97 -17.05 16.60
CA GLY A 354 11.68 -17.60 15.45
C GLY A 354 12.99 -18.31 15.79
N ALA A 355 13.32 -18.50 17.08
CA ALA A 355 14.56 -19.13 17.50
C ALA A 355 14.82 -20.47 16.79
N GLY A 356 16.04 -20.62 16.25
CA GLY A 356 16.48 -21.83 15.55
C GLY A 356 16.00 -21.95 14.11
N VAL A 357 15.16 -21.05 13.60
CA VAL A 357 14.65 -21.07 12.22
C VAL A 357 15.48 -20.11 11.34
N GLY A 358 15.91 -20.57 10.18
CA GLY A 358 16.57 -19.75 9.16
C GLY A 358 15.58 -19.12 8.18
N ILE A 359 15.66 -17.79 8.03
CA ILE A 359 14.93 -17.00 7.03
C ILE A 359 15.95 -16.44 6.03
N ALA A 360 15.82 -16.82 4.75
CA ALA A 360 16.62 -16.23 3.69
C ALA A 360 15.93 -15.03 3.04
N ILE A 361 16.67 -13.93 2.90
CA ILE A 361 16.22 -12.66 2.33
C ILE A 361 16.88 -12.49 0.97
N VAL A 362 16.09 -12.63 -0.10
CA VAL A 362 16.56 -12.61 -1.49
C VAL A 362 16.31 -11.23 -2.08
N ASP A 363 17.35 -10.37 -2.07
CA ASP A 363 17.17 -8.91 -2.18
C ASP A 363 18.45 -8.16 -2.63
N SER A 364 18.61 -6.87 -2.29
CA SER A 364 19.75 -5.99 -2.63
C SER A 364 21.00 -6.15 -1.77
N GLY A 365 20.96 -7.01 -0.76
CA GLY A 365 22.04 -7.25 0.19
C GLY A 365 21.56 -7.15 1.63
N LEU A 366 22.51 -7.08 2.56
CA LEU A 366 22.21 -6.89 3.97
C LEU A 366 23.32 -6.11 4.68
N ASP A 367 22.96 -5.04 5.41
CA ASP A 367 23.87 -4.41 6.37
C ASP A 367 23.98 -5.27 7.64
N ILE A 368 24.95 -6.19 7.62
CA ILE A 368 25.21 -7.14 8.72
C ILE A 368 25.67 -6.46 10.02
N ASN A 369 26.05 -5.18 9.98
CA ASN A 369 26.55 -4.46 11.15
C ASN A 369 25.45 -3.78 11.95
N HIS A 370 24.25 -3.65 11.39
CA HIS A 370 23.09 -3.07 12.06
C HIS A 370 22.77 -3.80 13.38
N SER A 371 22.59 -3.06 14.46
CA SER A 371 22.26 -3.55 15.80
C SER A 371 20.98 -4.41 15.83
N GLY A 372 20.00 -4.07 14.96
CA GLY A 372 18.79 -4.85 14.73
C GLY A 372 19.05 -6.33 14.44
N PHE A 373 20.16 -6.69 13.77
CA PHE A 373 20.48 -8.09 13.43
C PHE A 373 21.40 -8.79 14.44
N LYS A 374 21.61 -8.21 15.62
CA LYS A 374 22.47 -8.75 16.67
C LYS A 374 21.66 -9.13 17.91
N ASN A 375 22.19 -10.08 18.69
CA ASN A 375 21.78 -10.39 20.06
C ASN A 375 22.95 -10.00 20.97
N GLY A 376 22.87 -8.83 21.61
CA GLY A 376 24.04 -8.21 22.23
C GLY A 376 25.13 -7.96 21.19
N SER A 377 26.31 -8.54 21.38
CA SER A 377 27.43 -8.48 20.43
C SER A 377 27.36 -9.49 19.28
N THR A 378 26.54 -10.54 19.39
CA THR A 378 26.54 -11.68 18.46
C THR A 378 25.62 -11.45 17.27
N SER A 379 26.13 -11.60 16.04
CA SER A 379 25.31 -11.52 14.83
C SER A 379 24.35 -12.71 14.71
N ARG A 380 23.11 -12.45 14.28
CA ARG A 380 22.15 -13.47 13.81
C ARG A 380 22.21 -13.68 12.29
N VAL A 381 23.03 -12.90 11.56
CA VAL A 381 23.31 -13.15 10.15
C VAL A 381 24.29 -14.32 10.05
N VAL A 382 23.78 -15.51 9.71
CA VAL A 382 24.57 -16.76 9.67
C VAL A 382 25.21 -17.03 8.30
N ALA A 383 24.73 -16.35 7.26
CA ALA A 383 25.34 -16.32 5.94
C ALA A 383 24.94 -15.02 5.21
N ASN A 384 25.82 -14.49 4.36
CA ASN A 384 25.53 -13.38 3.47
C ASN A 384 26.32 -13.60 2.17
N VAL A 385 25.64 -13.70 1.03
CA VAL A 385 26.23 -14.10 -0.27
C VAL A 385 25.77 -13.18 -1.39
N ASN A 386 26.61 -12.99 -2.42
CA ASN A 386 26.35 -12.11 -3.56
C ASN A 386 26.44 -12.87 -4.89
N PHE A 387 25.40 -12.72 -5.73
CA PHE A 387 25.31 -13.31 -7.08
C PHE A 387 25.36 -12.26 -8.20
N THR A 388 25.51 -10.99 -7.87
CA THR A 388 25.53 -9.86 -8.81
C THR A 388 26.93 -9.58 -9.35
N THR A 389 27.03 -8.82 -10.44
CA THR A 389 28.32 -8.45 -11.04
C THR A 389 29.03 -7.27 -10.36
N SER A 390 28.41 -6.58 -9.39
CA SER A 390 29.17 -5.73 -8.47
C SER A 390 30.04 -6.62 -7.59
N ASN A 391 31.32 -6.25 -7.44
CA ASN A 391 32.39 -6.94 -6.70
C ASN A 391 31.88 -8.11 -5.83
N LEU A 392 32.16 -9.37 -6.24
CA LEU A 392 31.56 -10.58 -5.65
C LEU A 392 31.75 -10.69 -4.12
N ASN A 393 32.77 -10.03 -3.55
CA ASN A 393 33.02 -10.00 -2.11
C ASN A 393 32.21 -8.91 -1.35
N ALA A 394 31.50 -8.02 -2.05
CA ALA A 394 30.70 -6.96 -1.49
C ALA A 394 29.24 -7.39 -1.30
N THR A 395 28.89 -7.80 -0.09
CA THR A 395 27.53 -8.21 0.29
C THR A 395 26.73 -7.12 1.01
N ALA A 396 27.32 -5.93 1.18
CA ALA A 396 26.72 -4.77 1.81
C ALA A 396 25.53 -4.23 0.99
N ASP A 397 24.50 -3.77 1.67
CA ASP A 397 23.28 -3.26 1.06
C ASP A 397 23.38 -1.76 0.74
N LYS A 398 23.98 -1.43 -0.40
CA LYS A 398 24.05 -0.03 -0.85
C LYS A 398 22.74 0.52 -1.41
N PHE A 399 21.75 -0.34 -1.69
CA PHE A 399 20.44 0.12 -2.16
C PHE A 399 19.53 0.44 -0.96
N GLY A 400 19.54 -0.40 0.08
CA GLY A 400 18.86 -0.19 1.38
C GLY A 400 17.62 -1.05 1.59
N HIS A 401 17.05 -1.55 0.50
CA HIS A 401 15.79 -2.32 0.51
C HIS A 401 15.91 -3.65 1.25
N GLY A 402 16.95 -4.46 0.97
CA GLY A 402 17.13 -5.78 1.59
C GLY A 402 17.31 -5.73 3.11
N THR A 403 17.93 -4.68 3.63
CA THR A 403 18.08 -4.42 5.06
C THR A 403 16.74 -4.08 5.71
N HIS A 404 15.94 -3.22 5.07
CA HIS A 404 14.59 -2.90 5.53
C HIS A 404 13.70 -4.15 5.56
N VAL A 405 13.75 -4.98 4.51
CA VAL A 405 13.02 -6.24 4.39
C VAL A 405 13.43 -7.26 5.46
N ALA A 406 14.74 -7.46 5.67
CA ALA A 406 15.28 -8.34 6.72
C ALA A 406 14.84 -7.89 8.12
N GLY A 407 14.76 -6.58 8.33
CA GLY A 407 14.27 -5.97 9.56
C GLY A 407 12.81 -6.28 9.88
N ILE A 408 11.92 -6.20 8.89
CA ILE A 408 10.50 -6.54 9.07
C ILE A 408 10.34 -8.02 9.43
N ALA A 409 11.08 -8.90 8.75
CA ALA A 409 11.02 -10.33 9.00
C ALA A 409 11.60 -10.71 10.36
N ALA A 410 12.76 -10.15 10.74
CA ALA A 410 13.58 -10.68 11.82
C ALA A 410 14.42 -9.63 12.59
N GLY A 411 14.09 -8.34 12.55
CA GLY A 411 14.73 -7.29 13.35
C GLY A 411 14.54 -7.50 14.86
N SER A 412 15.61 -7.35 15.65
CA SER A 412 15.56 -7.49 17.11
C SER A 412 14.98 -6.24 17.79
N SER A 413 14.72 -6.34 19.10
CA SER A 413 14.13 -5.28 19.93
C SER A 413 15.13 -4.53 20.81
N ASN A 414 16.44 -4.65 20.55
CA ASN A 414 17.49 -4.16 21.46
C ASN A 414 17.60 -2.62 21.54
N LYS A 415 16.81 -1.91 20.73
CA LYS A 415 16.77 -0.44 20.58
C LYS A 415 15.32 0.03 20.42
N ASN A 416 15.07 1.34 20.55
CA ASN A 416 13.73 1.95 20.49
C ASN A 416 12.67 1.29 21.38
N ASN A 417 13.08 0.74 22.54
CA ASN A 417 12.22 -0.04 23.44
C ASN A 417 11.39 -1.15 22.75
N GLY A 418 11.91 -1.68 21.64
CA GLY A 418 11.22 -2.70 20.83
C GLY A 418 10.14 -2.19 19.86
N ALA A 419 9.94 -0.87 19.70
CA ALA A 419 8.86 -0.29 18.88
C ALA A 419 8.82 -0.79 17.41
N TYR A 420 9.99 -1.11 16.84
CA TYR A 420 10.14 -1.55 15.45
C TYR A 420 10.74 -2.95 15.36
N ARG A 421 10.32 -3.85 16.26
CA ARG A 421 10.72 -5.26 16.24
C ARG A 421 10.09 -5.98 15.05
N GLY A 422 10.89 -6.81 14.37
CA GLY A 422 10.41 -7.70 13.32
C GLY A 422 9.57 -8.86 13.86
N VAL A 423 8.86 -9.54 12.97
CA VAL A 423 7.93 -10.62 13.36
C VAL A 423 8.63 -11.82 13.99
N ALA A 424 9.81 -12.22 13.51
CA ALA A 424 10.62 -13.33 14.02
C ALA A 424 12.00 -12.84 14.53
N PRO A 425 12.06 -12.07 15.63
CA PRO A 425 13.20 -11.26 16.05
C PRO A 425 14.43 -12.05 16.52
N ASN A 426 14.32 -13.37 16.65
CA ASN A 426 15.39 -14.28 17.04
C ASN A 426 15.62 -15.39 15.99
N ALA A 427 15.06 -15.25 14.79
CA ALA A 427 15.42 -16.09 13.65
C ALA A 427 16.85 -15.82 13.18
N ASN A 428 17.46 -16.84 12.58
CA ASN A 428 18.72 -16.73 11.85
C ASN A 428 18.45 -16.07 10.49
N ILE A 429 19.28 -15.12 10.10
CA ILE A 429 19.12 -14.35 8.87
C ILE A 429 20.16 -14.82 7.84
N ILE A 430 19.70 -15.08 6.62
CA ILE A 430 20.54 -15.48 5.49
C ILE A 430 20.39 -14.42 4.38
N GLY A 431 21.39 -13.56 4.19
CA GLY A 431 21.39 -12.54 3.14
C GLY A 431 21.76 -13.14 1.78
N VAL A 432 20.91 -12.93 0.76
CA VAL A 432 21.14 -13.44 -0.61
C VAL A 432 20.98 -12.29 -1.60
N LYS A 433 22.09 -11.60 -1.88
CA LYS A 433 22.13 -10.44 -2.78
C LYS A 433 22.00 -10.87 -4.24
N VAL A 434 20.87 -10.52 -4.85
CA VAL A 434 20.54 -10.76 -6.27
C VAL A 434 20.13 -9.48 -7.00
N LEU A 435 19.98 -8.35 -6.29
CA LEU A 435 19.93 -7.01 -6.87
C LEU A 435 21.26 -6.29 -6.64
N ASN A 436 21.74 -5.59 -7.67
CA ASN A 436 22.97 -4.80 -7.59
C ASN A 436 22.76 -3.55 -6.72
N ASP A 437 23.80 -2.72 -6.63
CA ASP A 437 23.80 -1.56 -5.73
C ASP A 437 22.78 -0.48 -6.14
N ASN A 438 22.24 -0.54 -7.36
CA ASN A 438 21.18 0.32 -7.90
C ASN A 438 19.80 -0.38 -7.90
N GLY A 439 19.62 -1.47 -7.14
CA GLY A 439 18.36 -2.21 -7.08
C GLY A 439 18.00 -3.01 -8.34
N THR A 440 18.91 -3.12 -9.33
CA THR A 440 18.66 -3.84 -10.59
C THR A 440 19.15 -5.28 -10.51
N GLY A 441 18.36 -6.25 -10.96
CA GLY A 441 18.70 -7.68 -10.94
C GLY A 441 18.53 -8.37 -12.30
N HIS A 442 18.98 -9.63 -12.37
CA HIS A 442 18.72 -10.53 -13.49
C HIS A 442 18.15 -11.86 -12.98
N VAL A 443 17.27 -12.48 -13.79
CA VAL A 443 16.67 -13.79 -13.49
C VAL A 443 17.73 -14.86 -13.21
N SER A 444 18.87 -14.84 -13.91
CA SER A 444 19.98 -15.77 -13.66
C SER A 444 20.61 -15.60 -12.26
N TRP A 445 20.72 -14.37 -11.75
CA TRP A 445 21.22 -14.11 -10.39
C TRP A 445 20.23 -14.59 -9.34
N LEU A 446 18.93 -14.34 -9.55
CA LEU A 446 17.85 -14.85 -8.71
C LEU A 446 17.88 -16.38 -8.65
N LEU A 447 17.90 -17.06 -9.80
CA LEU A 447 17.95 -18.52 -9.88
C LEU A 447 19.19 -19.11 -9.21
N ASN A 448 20.35 -18.49 -9.37
CA ASN A 448 21.59 -18.91 -8.69
C ASN A 448 21.48 -18.74 -7.16
N GLY A 449 20.89 -17.63 -6.69
CA GLY A 449 20.64 -17.41 -5.26
C GLY A 449 19.67 -18.43 -4.66
N LEU A 450 18.55 -18.70 -5.33
CA LEU A 450 17.59 -19.74 -4.91
C LEU A 450 18.21 -21.14 -4.94
N ASN A 451 19.07 -21.43 -5.92
CA ASN A 451 19.80 -22.69 -5.99
C ASN A 451 20.82 -22.83 -4.84
N TRP A 452 21.54 -21.76 -4.50
CA TRP A 452 22.44 -21.75 -3.34
C TRP A 452 21.67 -21.94 -2.02
N ILE A 453 20.51 -21.30 -1.86
CA ILE A 453 19.62 -21.53 -0.71
C ILE A 453 19.27 -23.01 -0.60
N LEU A 454 18.83 -23.63 -1.70
CA LEU A 454 18.46 -25.05 -1.71
C LEU A 454 19.62 -25.96 -1.30
N GLN A 455 20.84 -25.67 -1.79
CA GLN A 455 22.06 -26.41 -1.44
C GLN A 455 22.46 -26.23 0.04
N ASN A 456 22.28 -25.03 0.61
CA ASN A 456 22.72 -24.71 1.98
C ASN A 456 21.61 -24.78 3.04
N ARG A 457 20.38 -25.19 2.65
CA ARG A 457 19.20 -25.22 3.54
C ARG A 457 19.43 -25.97 4.84
N THR A 458 20.12 -27.10 4.80
CA THR A 458 20.38 -27.92 5.99
C THR A 458 21.44 -27.28 6.90
N ALA A 459 22.46 -26.64 6.33
CA ALA A 459 23.57 -26.03 7.09
C ALA A 459 23.12 -24.81 7.91
N HIS A 460 22.14 -24.05 7.41
CA HIS A 460 21.62 -22.84 8.09
C HIS A 460 20.18 -23.00 8.60
N ASN A 461 19.62 -24.22 8.57
CA ASN A 461 18.21 -24.53 8.83
C ASN A 461 17.23 -23.56 8.13
N ILE A 462 17.45 -23.31 6.83
CA ILE A 462 16.61 -22.42 6.03
C ILE A 462 15.25 -23.11 5.83
N ARG A 463 14.23 -22.57 6.48
CA ARG A 463 12.83 -23.06 6.40
C ARG A 463 11.91 -22.05 5.72
N VAL A 464 12.32 -20.79 5.61
CA VAL A 464 11.56 -19.72 4.96
C VAL A 464 12.47 -18.94 4.01
N VAL A 465 11.95 -18.58 2.84
CA VAL A 465 12.58 -17.70 1.86
C VAL A 465 11.62 -16.55 1.57
N ASN A 466 12.10 -15.32 1.72
CA ASN A 466 11.37 -14.12 1.36
C ASN A 466 11.94 -13.52 0.07
N ILE A 467 11.07 -13.31 -0.93
CA ILE A 467 11.39 -12.69 -2.21
C ILE A 467 10.58 -11.40 -2.32
N SER A 468 11.16 -10.28 -1.85
CA SER A 468 10.55 -8.94 -1.88
C SER A 468 10.82 -8.17 -3.18
N LEU A 469 11.05 -8.91 -4.26
CA LEU A 469 11.34 -8.42 -5.61
C LEU A 469 10.53 -9.20 -6.63
N GLY A 470 10.51 -8.74 -7.88
CA GLY A 470 9.89 -9.49 -8.96
C GLY A 470 10.19 -8.95 -10.35
N THR A 471 9.65 -9.63 -11.35
CA THR A 471 9.71 -9.29 -12.77
C THR A 471 8.33 -9.50 -13.40
N THR A 472 8.07 -8.92 -14.57
CA THR A 472 6.80 -9.10 -15.29
C THR A 472 6.48 -10.58 -15.48
N ALA A 473 5.30 -11.02 -15.01
CA ALA A 473 4.80 -12.38 -15.21
C ALA A 473 4.26 -12.54 -16.64
N VAL A 474 5.14 -12.91 -17.58
CA VAL A 474 4.77 -13.16 -18.98
C VAL A 474 4.46 -14.64 -19.19
N ASP A 475 5.45 -15.50 -18.98
CA ASP A 475 5.30 -16.95 -19.12
C ASP A 475 4.44 -17.55 -18.00
N THR A 476 3.61 -18.53 -18.34
CA THR A 476 2.84 -19.34 -17.38
C THR A 476 3.73 -19.82 -16.22
N TYR A 477 3.19 -19.90 -15.01
CA TYR A 477 3.92 -20.43 -13.84
C TYR A 477 4.45 -21.87 -14.05
N THR A 478 3.94 -22.59 -15.05
CA THR A 478 4.41 -23.93 -15.45
C THR A 478 5.68 -23.92 -16.31
N ASN A 479 6.00 -22.79 -16.96
CA ASN A 479 7.16 -22.61 -17.83
C ASN A 479 8.18 -21.60 -17.26
N ASP A 480 7.72 -20.58 -16.52
CA ASP A 480 8.56 -19.57 -15.89
C ASP A 480 9.65 -20.25 -15.02
N PRO A 481 10.95 -20.08 -15.34
CA PRO A 481 12.01 -20.74 -14.60
C PRO A 481 12.08 -20.31 -13.14
N VAL A 482 11.62 -19.10 -12.79
CA VAL A 482 11.54 -18.64 -11.40
C VAL A 482 10.43 -19.40 -10.67
N SER A 483 9.22 -19.46 -11.24
CA SER A 483 8.10 -20.25 -10.70
C SER A 483 8.45 -21.75 -10.55
N LEU A 484 9.17 -22.33 -11.50
CA LEU A 484 9.68 -23.71 -11.42
C LEU A 484 10.71 -23.89 -10.29
N LYS A 485 11.65 -22.95 -10.11
CA LYS A 485 12.61 -22.99 -8.99
C LYS A 485 11.90 -22.80 -7.63
N VAL A 486 10.87 -21.95 -7.56
CA VAL A 486 10.02 -21.80 -6.38
C VAL A 486 9.33 -23.12 -6.02
N LYS A 487 8.75 -23.84 -7.01
CA LYS A 487 8.21 -25.19 -6.80
C LYS A 487 9.25 -26.14 -6.22
N GLU A 488 10.47 -26.14 -6.74
CA GLU A 488 11.56 -27.00 -6.26
C GLU A 488 11.93 -26.73 -4.80
N LEU A 489 11.97 -25.46 -4.37
CA LEU A 489 12.18 -25.07 -2.98
C LEU A 489 11.04 -25.57 -2.07
N VAL A 490 9.79 -25.38 -2.50
CA VAL A 490 8.59 -25.81 -1.75
C VAL A 490 8.52 -27.33 -1.61
N ASN A 491 8.79 -28.07 -2.69
CA ASN A 491 8.94 -29.53 -2.67
C ASN A 491 10.00 -30.00 -1.66
N ASN A 492 11.06 -29.21 -1.46
CA ASN A 492 12.12 -29.47 -0.48
C ASN A 492 11.80 -29.00 0.95
N GLY A 493 10.57 -28.57 1.23
CA GLY A 493 10.09 -28.22 2.58
C GLY A 493 10.40 -26.79 3.02
N ILE A 494 10.76 -25.91 2.08
CA ILE A 494 11.02 -24.48 2.32
C ILE A 494 9.74 -23.70 2.01
N VAL A 495 9.27 -22.88 2.94
CA VAL A 495 8.18 -21.92 2.69
C VAL A 495 8.73 -20.78 1.84
N VAL A 496 8.15 -20.54 0.66
CA VAL A 496 8.51 -19.39 -0.18
C VAL A 496 7.41 -18.34 -0.08
N VAL A 497 7.78 -17.14 0.36
CA VAL A 497 6.92 -15.97 0.46
C VAL A 497 7.38 -14.95 -0.57
N ALA A 498 6.45 -14.44 -1.38
CA ALA A 498 6.71 -13.50 -2.47
C ALA A 498 5.82 -12.27 -2.33
N ALA A 499 6.35 -11.09 -2.64
CA ALA A 499 5.53 -9.90 -2.83
C ALA A 499 4.55 -10.10 -4.01
N ALA A 500 3.38 -9.45 -3.99
CA ALA A 500 2.43 -9.49 -5.11
C ALA A 500 2.82 -8.57 -6.28
N GLY A 501 3.53 -7.48 -5.99
CA GLY A 501 3.86 -6.40 -6.93
C GLY A 501 3.24 -5.07 -6.53
N ASN A 502 3.73 -3.97 -7.12
CA ASN A 502 3.31 -2.61 -6.78
C ASN A 502 2.64 -1.89 -7.97
N LEU A 503 1.94 -2.65 -8.82
CA LEU A 503 1.30 -2.19 -10.07
C LEU A 503 -0.24 -2.21 -9.98
N GLY A 504 -0.79 -2.02 -8.78
CA GLY A 504 -2.24 -1.97 -8.54
C GLY A 504 -2.96 -0.72 -9.07
N LYS A 505 -2.20 0.26 -9.58
CA LYS A 505 -2.69 1.49 -10.19
C LYS A 505 -2.13 1.70 -11.60
N GLY A 506 -2.95 2.27 -12.48
CA GLY A 506 -2.55 2.73 -13.80
C GLY A 506 -1.90 4.11 -13.75
N SER A 507 -1.46 4.60 -14.91
CA SER A 507 -0.83 5.92 -15.06
C SER A 507 -1.73 7.10 -14.70
N GLN A 508 -3.06 6.91 -14.68
CA GLN A 508 -4.07 7.91 -14.30
C GLN A 508 -4.59 7.67 -12.87
N GLY A 509 -3.91 6.85 -12.07
CA GLY A 509 -4.28 6.55 -10.69
C GLY A 509 -5.54 5.68 -10.53
N GLN A 510 -6.14 5.21 -11.62
CA GLN A 510 -7.22 4.23 -11.61
C GLN A 510 -6.72 2.85 -11.16
N GLU A 511 -7.59 2.03 -10.57
CA GLU A 511 -7.22 0.70 -10.12
C GLU A 511 -7.05 -0.28 -11.28
N VAL A 512 -6.08 -1.18 -11.18
CA VAL A 512 -5.72 -2.12 -12.25
C VAL A 512 -5.58 -3.53 -11.72
N TYR A 513 -6.41 -4.42 -12.27
CA TYR A 513 -6.40 -5.86 -12.07
C TYR A 513 -5.45 -6.55 -13.06
N GLY A 514 -5.01 -7.76 -12.75
CA GLY A 514 -4.16 -8.55 -13.65
C GLY A 514 -2.66 -8.21 -13.60
N ARG A 515 -2.16 -7.71 -12.46
CA ARG A 515 -0.80 -7.12 -12.34
C ARG A 515 0.10 -7.81 -11.32
N ILE A 516 -0.24 -9.05 -10.93
CA ILE A 516 0.63 -9.90 -10.11
C ILE A 516 1.92 -10.23 -10.88
N HIS A 517 3.07 -9.94 -10.27
CA HIS A 517 4.40 -10.16 -10.87
C HIS A 517 4.93 -11.58 -10.60
N SER A 518 6.00 -12.02 -11.28
CA SER A 518 6.73 -13.25 -10.93
C SER A 518 7.79 -12.94 -9.86
N PRO A 519 7.95 -13.75 -8.80
CA PRO A 519 7.35 -15.08 -8.58
C PRO A 519 5.97 -15.11 -7.90
N GLY A 520 5.35 -13.96 -7.63
CA GLY A 520 4.01 -13.88 -7.01
C GLY A 520 2.89 -14.56 -7.82
N ASN A 521 3.06 -14.79 -9.12
CA ASN A 521 2.14 -15.57 -9.95
C ASN A 521 2.20 -17.09 -9.69
N SER A 522 3.22 -17.58 -8.98
CA SER A 522 3.38 -19.00 -8.67
C SER A 522 2.34 -19.48 -7.64
N PRO A 523 1.58 -20.57 -7.89
CA PRO A 523 0.63 -21.11 -6.92
C PRO A 523 1.33 -21.76 -5.71
N TYR A 524 2.59 -22.16 -5.88
CA TYR A 524 3.44 -22.77 -4.83
C TYR A 524 3.95 -21.74 -3.81
N ALA A 525 4.07 -20.47 -4.20
CA ALA A 525 4.42 -19.38 -3.28
C ALA A 525 3.22 -18.98 -2.40
N ILE A 526 3.53 -18.38 -1.25
CA ILE A 526 2.62 -17.50 -0.51
C ILE A 526 2.83 -16.08 -1.02
N THR A 527 1.93 -15.60 -1.85
CA THR A 527 1.94 -14.28 -2.50
C THR A 527 1.24 -13.26 -1.61
N VAL A 528 1.93 -12.16 -1.30
CA VAL A 528 1.49 -11.21 -0.28
C VAL A 528 1.24 -9.84 -0.88
N GLY A 529 -0.01 -9.39 -0.87
CA GLY A 529 -0.38 -8.00 -1.16
C GLY A 529 -0.26 -7.10 0.07
N ALA A 530 -0.52 -5.80 -0.10
CA ALA A 530 -0.29 -4.81 0.94
C ALA A 530 -1.59 -4.20 1.49
N THR A 531 -1.69 -4.10 2.81
CA THR A 531 -2.64 -3.20 3.48
C THR A 531 -1.97 -1.91 3.90
N ASN A 532 -2.81 -0.88 4.04
CA ASN A 532 -2.50 0.37 4.66
C ASN A 532 -3.24 0.43 5.99
N SER A 533 -2.52 0.31 7.12
CA SER A 533 -3.13 0.37 8.46
C SER A 533 -3.41 1.80 8.94
N LEU A 534 -3.31 2.79 8.04
CA LEU A 534 -3.42 4.23 8.34
C LEU A 534 -2.49 4.73 9.46
N GLY A 535 -1.51 3.90 9.84
CA GLY A 535 -0.61 4.13 10.97
C GLY A 535 -1.17 3.72 12.33
N THR A 536 -2.40 3.22 12.41
CA THR A 536 -3.00 2.71 13.64
C THR A 536 -2.58 1.25 13.90
N VAL A 537 -2.91 0.74 15.09
CA VAL A 537 -2.86 -0.70 15.45
C VAL A 537 -4.27 -1.33 15.34
N ARG A 538 -5.30 -0.49 15.23
CA ARG A 538 -6.68 -0.89 15.02
C ARG A 538 -6.78 -1.57 13.63
N ARG A 539 -7.78 -2.43 13.43
CA ARG A 539 -7.80 -3.37 12.29
C ARG A 539 -9.05 -3.27 11.42
N ASN A 540 -10.03 -2.43 11.77
CA ASN A 540 -11.26 -2.25 10.98
C ASN A 540 -11.25 -0.97 10.14
N ASP A 541 -10.19 -0.17 10.26
CA ASP A 541 -9.82 0.99 9.43
C ASP A 541 -8.77 0.64 8.36
N ASP A 542 -8.12 -0.52 8.47
CA ASP A 542 -7.22 -1.07 7.46
C ASP A 542 -7.92 -1.28 6.10
N ASN A 543 -7.27 -0.81 5.05
CA ASN A 543 -7.72 -0.98 3.66
C ASN A 543 -6.59 -1.47 2.75
N ILE A 544 -6.94 -1.95 1.55
CA ILE A 544 -5.95 -2.38 0.54
C ILE A 544 -5.09 -1.16 0.16
N ALA A 545 -3.77 -1.30 0.27
CA ALA A 545 -2.87 -0.23 -0.11
C ALA A 545 -2.95 -0.04 -1.63
N THR A 546 -3.25 1.17 -2.09
CA THR A 546 -3.65 1.40 -3.50
C THR A 546 -2.62 0.99 -4.56
N PHE A 547 -1.34 0.86 -4.20
CA PHE A 547 -0.29 0.36 -5.09
C PHE A 547 -0.26 -1.17 -5.20
N SER A 548 -0.89 -1.92 -4.28
CA SER A 548 -0.81 -3.38 -4.22
C SER A 548 -1.32 -4.01 -5.51
N SER A 549 -0.47 -4.79 -6.18
CA SER A 549 -0.88 -5.54 -7.37
C SER A 549 -2.05 -6.47 -7.06
N ARG A 550 -3.02 -6.49 -7.96
CA ARG A 550 -4.26 -7.27 -7.87
C ARG A 550 -4.27 -8.40 -8.89
N GLY A 551 -4.94 -9.49 -8.55
CA GLY A 551 -5.20 -10.64 -9.42
C GLY A 551 -6.16 -10.33 -10.57
N PRO A 552 -6.56 -11.36 -11.35
CA PRO A 552 -5.95 -12.70 -11.34
C PRO A 552 -4.54 -12.66 -11.94
N THR A 553 -3.81 -13.77 -11.97
CA THR A 553 -2.55 -13.81 -12.72
C THR A 553 -2.81 -13.71 -14.24
N ARG A 554 -1.95 -13.01 -14.98
CA ARG A 554 -2.06 -12.82 -16.44
C ARG A 554 -0.86 -13.37 -17.22
N SER A 555 -0.05 -14.21 -16.58
CA SER A 555 0.90 -15.09 -17.25
C SER A 555 0.16 -16.10 -18.13
N PHE A 556 0.80 -16.55 -19.23
CA PHE A 556 0.15 -17.43 -20.21
C PHE A 556 1.13 -18.40 -20.89
N TYR A 557 0.59 -19.41 -21.57
CA TYR A 557 1.31 -20.14 -22.63
C TYR A 557 0.55 -20.02 -23.95
N THR A 558 1.27 -20.23 -25.06
CA THR A 558 0.66 -20.38 -26.38
C THR A 558 0.46 -21.87 -26.65
N ASN A 559 -0.77 -22.28 -26.93
CA ASN A 559 -1.07 -23.68 -27.26
C ASN A 559 -0.68 -24.03 -28.71
N ALA A 560 -0.83 -25.31 -29.10
CA ALA A 560 -0.48 -25.79 -30.44
C ALA A 560 -1.23 -25.09 -31.59
N ASN A 561 -2.37 -24.45 -31.31
CA ASN A 561 -3.18 -23.72 -32.28
C ASN A 561 -2.83 -22.21 -32.34
N GLY A 562 -1.76 -21.78 -31.66
CA GLY A 562 -1.34 -20.37 -31.61
C GLY A 562 -2.13 -19.49 -30.63
N VAL A 563 -3.07 -20.06 -29.86
CA VAL A 563 -3.92 -19.30 -28.94
C VAL A 563 -3.25 -19.16 -27.57
N ARG A 564 -3.29 -17.95 -27.00
CA ARG A 564 -2.81 -17.67 -25.63
C ARG A 564 -3.82 -18.21 -24.61
N VAL A 565 -3.36 -19.08 -23.73
CA VAL A 565 -4.11 -19.61 -22.58
C VAL A 565 -3.54 -18.97 -21.32
N TYR A 566 -4.29 -18.03 -20.74
CA TYR A 566 -3.92 -17.32 -19.51
C TYR A 566 -4.13 -18.19 -18.28
N ASP A 567 -3.21 -18.12 -17.33
CA ASP A 567 -3.27 -18.86 -16.07
C ASP A 567 -4.48 -18.45 -15.22
N ASN A 568 -4.82 -17.15 -15.18
CA ASN A 568 -5.98 -16.58 -14.47
C ASN A 568 -6.14 -17.04 -13.00
N LEU A 569 -5.03 -17.22 -12.27
CA LEU A 569 -5.08 -17.69 -10.89
C LEU A 569 -5.52 -16.58 -9.91
N ILE A 570 -6.29 -16.92 -8.89
CA ILE A 570 -6.61 -16.03 -7.77
C ILE A 570 -5.31 -15.74 -6.99
N LYS A 571 -4.96 -14.46 -6.88
CA LYS A 571 -3.79 -13.90 -6.18
C LYS A 571 -4.10 -12.45 -5.80
N PRO A 572 -3.51 -11.87 -4.72
CA PRO A 572 -2.56 -12.49 -3.79
C PRO A 572 -3.21 -13.61 -2.95
N ASP A 573 -2.41 -14.36 -2.21
CA ASP A 573 -2.98 -15.39 -1.32
C ASP A 573 -3.53 -14.78 -0.03
N LEU A 574 -2.85 -13.75 0.49
CA LEU A 574 -3.31 -12.92 1.60
C LEU A 574 -2.62 -11.54 1.54
N VAL A 575 -3.01 -10.62 2.42
CA VAL A 575 -2.41 -9.29 2.52
C VAL A 575 -1.82 -9.01 3.90
N ALA A 576 -0.84 -8.12 4.00
CA ALA A 576 -0.23 -7.73 5.27
C ALA A 576 0.18 -6.24 5.27
N PRO A 577 0.36 -5.61 6.44
CA PRO A 577 0.78 -4.21 6.54
C PRO A 577 2.01 -3.91 5.68
N GLY A 578 1.85 -2.99 4.73
CA GLY A 578 2.88 -2.69 3.72
C GLY A 578 3.01 -1.21 3.36
N ASN A 579 2.17 -0.33 3.91
CA ASN A 579 2.29 1.11 3.70
C ASN A 579 2.99 1.78 4.89
N LYS A 580 3.98 2.64 4.61
CA LYS A 580 4.69 3.47 5.60
C LYS A 580 5.26 2.66 6.78
N ILE A 581 5.76 1.46 6.49
CA ILE A 581 6.35 0.55 7.49
C ILE A 581 7.74 1.05 7.86
N VAL A 582 8.02 1.14 9.16
CA VAL A 582 9.33 1.53 9.70
C VAL A 582 10.16 0.28 9.99
N SER A 583 11.38 0.23 9.47
CA SER A 583 12.32 -0.87 9.66
C SER A 583 13.77 -0.40 9.50
N GLN A 584 14.72 -1.30 9.73
CA GLN A 584 16.16 -1.05 9.75
C GLN A 584 16.69 -0.40 8.45
N LYS A 585 17.55 0.62 8.57
CA LYS A 585 18.17 1.37 7.47
C LYS A 585 19.62 0.94 7.28
N ALA A 586 20.00 0.53 6.07
CA ALA A 586 21.42 0.27 5.76
C ALA A 586 22.25 1.56 5.77
N LEU A 587 23.49 1.49 6.27
CA LEU A 587 24.40 2.63 6.28
C LEU A 587 24.69 3.15 4.85
N GLY A 588 24.50 4.45 4.62
CA GLY A 588 24.88 5.13 3.38
C GLY A 588 24.15 4.66 2.11
N ASN A 589 22.93 4.14 2.25
CA ASN A 589 22.19 3.56 1.12
C ASN A 589 21.59 4.62 0.16
N ILE A 590 21.52 4.28 -1.12
CA ILE A 590 21.10 5.19 -2.20
C ILE A 590 19.65 5.66 -2.02
N MET A 591 18.73 4.81 -1.55
CA MET A 591 17.33 5.23 -1.36
C MET A 591 17.23 6.34 -0.32
N ALA A 592 17.92 6.21 0.82
CA ALA A 592 17.96 7.24 1.86
C ALA A 592 18.75 8.50 1.46
N LEU A 593 19.76 8.37 0.58
CA LEU A 593 20.53 9.51 0.06
C LEU A 593 19.74 10.34 -0.97
N LEU A 594 18.96 9.69 -1.84
CA LEU A 594 18.11 10.37 -2.83
C LEU A 594 16.79 10.87 -2.22
N HIS A 595 16.32 10.23 -1.15
CA HIS A 595 15.04 10.52 -0.51
C HIS A 595 15.22 10.58 1.02
N SER A 596 15.82 11.68 1.49
CA SER A 596 16.14 11.88 2.92
C SER A 596 14.94 11.73 3.84
N PHE A 597 13.74 12.10 3.38
CA PHE A 597 12.45 11.94 4.11
C PHE A 597 12.07 10.47 4.43
N LEU A 598 12.72 9.49 3.80
CA LEU A 598 12.56 8.08 4.17
C LEU A 598 13.29 7.75 5.48
N SER A 599 14.35 8.47 5.83
CA SER A 599 15.12 8.23 7.06
C SER A 599 14.38 8.79 8.28
N LEU A 600 14.41 8.05 9.39
CA LEU A 600 13.99 8.57 10.68
C LEU A 600 15.20 9.25 11.37
N PRO A 601 14.97 10.32 12.16
CA PRO A 601 16.02 10.90 12.99
C PRO A 601 16.50 9.92 14.06
N LEU A 602 17.80 9.94 14.35
CA LEU A 602 18.39 9.17 15.45
C LEU A 602 18.05 9.81 16.80
N GLY A 603 17.73 8.97 17.79
CA GLY A 603 17.66 9.39 19.19
C GLY A 603 19.02 9.74 19.79
N ILE A 604 19.02 10.45 20.93
CA ILE A 604 20.22 10.96 21.63
C ILE A 604 21.25 9.86 21.96
N LEU A 605 20.81 8.60 22.12
CA LEU A 605 21.65 7.44 22.46
C LEU A 605 21.77 6.43 21.30
N GLU A 606 21.42 6.85 20.09
CA GLU A 606 21.45 6.03 18.88
C GLU A 606 22.61 6.39 17.96
N THR A 607 23.00 5.42 17.14
CA THR A 607 24.08 5.54 16.16
C THR A 607 23.57 5.17 14.77
N GLU A 608 24.35 5.40 13.71
CA GLU A 608 23.97 4.91 12.37
C GLU A 608 23.75 3.38 12.32
N ALA A 609 24.36 2.61 13.23
CA ALA A 609 24.10 1.17 13.36
C ALA A 609 22.72 0.83 13.98
N ASP A 610 21.99 1.83 14.48
CA ASP A 610 20.64 1.72 15.04
C ASP A 610 19.58 2.34 14.11
N ALA A 611 19.99 2.92 12.98
CA ALA A 611 19.18 3.83 12.20
C ALA A 611 17.99 3.17 11.51
N MET A 612 16.88 3.92 11.39
CA MET A 612 15.63 3.40 10.86
C MET A 612 15.20 4.19 9.60
N MET A 613 14.47 3.54 8.71
CA MET A 613 13.82 4.20 7.58
C MET A 613 12.39 3.67 7.38
N LYS A 614 11.60 4.38 6.60
CA LYS A 614 10.18 4.12 6.37
C LYS A 614 9.94 3.88 4.89
N MET A 615 9.33 2.76 4.53
CA MET A 615 9.06 2.38 3.13
C MET A 615 7.62 1.88 2.93
N SER A 616 7.15 1.96 1.68
CA SER A 616 5.86 1.40 1.25
C SER A 616 6.08 0.41 0.10
N GLY A 617 5.38 -0.73 0.14
CA GLY A 617 5.38 -1.72 -0.93
C GLY A 617 4.88 -3.09 -0.44
N THR A 618 4.43 -3.94 -1.38
CA THR A 618 4.20 -5.37 -1.11
C THR A 618 5.48 -6.08 -0.68
N SER A 619 6.63 -5.53 -1.05
CA SER A 619 7.98 -5.85 -0.54
C SER A 619 8.14 -5.68 0.98
N MET A 620 7.34 -4.83 1.63
CA MET A 620 7.28 -4.67 3.10
C MET A 620 6.23 -5.58 3.75
N SER A 621 5.18 -5.94 3.02
CA SER A 621 4.17 -6.91 3.47
C SER A 621 4.69 -8.35 3.52
N ALA A 622 5.37 -8.80 2.45
CA ALA A 622 5.93 -10.15 2.35
C ALA A 622 6.81 -10.59 3.55
N PRO A 623 7.79 -9.80 4.03
CA PRO A 623 8.63 -10.21 5.16
C PRO A 623 7.85 -10.38 6.47
N SER A 624 6.71 -9.71 6.64
CA SER A 624 5.83 -9.94 7.80
C SER A 624 5.26 -11.36 7.80
N VAL A 625 4.86 -11.85 6.63
CA VAL A 625 4.35 -13.22 6.42
C VAL A 625 5.49 -14.26 6.46
N ALA A 626 6.69 -13.89 6.00
CA ALA A 626 7.89 -14.73 6.14
C ALA A 626 8.27 -14.93 7.62
N GLY A 627 8.27 -13.85 8.41
CA GLY A 627 8.45 -13.94 9.85
C GLY A 627 7.35 -14.75 10.53
N ALA A 628 6.08 -14.55 10.15
CA ALA A 628 4.96 -15.36 10.66
C ALA A 628 5.15 -16.85 10.37
N SER A 629 5.56 -17.20 9.15
CA SER A 629 5.89 -18.57 8.74
C SER A 629 7.00 -19.17 9.61
N ALA A 630 8.02 -18.39 9.97
CA ALA A 630 9.08 -18.84 10.88
C ALA A 630 8.58 -19.07 12.31
N LEU A 631 7.63 -18.26 12.80
CA LEU A 631 6.95 -18.53 14.07
C LEU A 631 6.14 -19.84 14.01
N LEU A 632 5.41 -20.09 12.92
CA LEU A 632 4.64 -21.34 12.76
C LEU A 632 5.55 -22.58 12.69
N VAL A 633 6.71 -22.48 12.03
CA VAL A 633 7.74 -23.54 12.06
C VAL A 633 8.31 -23.75 13.48
N GLN A 634 8.49 -22.68 14.27
CA GLN A 634 8.89 -22.82 15.68
C GLN A 634 7.79 -23.47 16.53
N VAL A 635 6.51 -23.16 16.28
CA VAL A 635 5.36 -23.80 16.93
C VAL A 635 5.33 -25.30 16.64
N ASN A 636 5.45 -25.69 15.36
CA ASN A 636 5.36 -27.08 14.95
C ASN A 636 6.31 -27.34 13.76
N PRO A 637 7.50 -27.92 14.01
CA PRO A 637 8.53 -28.05 12.98
C PRO A 637 8.16 -29.02 11.85
N ASN A 638 7.15 -29.87 12.07
CA ASN A 638 6.66 -30.88 11.14
C ASN A 638 5.67 -30.31 10.11
N LEU A 639 5.20 -29.05 10.28
CA LEU A 639 4.32 -28.42 9.30
C LEU A 639 5.00 -28.34 7.93
N THR A 640 4.24 -28.72 6.90
CA THR A 640 4.63 -28.53 5.50
C THR A 640 4.38 -27.07 5.06
N PRO A 641 4.97 -26.61 3.95
CA PRO A 641 4.63 -25.31 3.37
C PRO A 641 3.14 -25.17 3.02
N GLY A 642 2.50 -26.24 2.54
CA GLY A 642 1.07 -26.25 2.25
C GLY A 642 0.20 -26.06 3.49
N MET A 643 0.57 -26.66 4.63
CA MET A 643 -0.12 -26.43 5.90
C MET A 643 0.10 -25.01 6.43
N ILE A 644 1.31 -24.45 6.28
CA ILE A 644 1.60 -23.07 6.69
C ILE A 644 0.77 -22.08 5.87
N LYS A 645 0.70 -22.28 4.55
CA LYS A 645 -0.18 -21.49 3.65
C LYS A 645 -1.65 -21.60 4.09
N MET A 646 -2.16 -22.81 4.30
CA MET A 646 -3.51 -23.06 4.82
C MET A 646 -3.79 -22.31 6.13
N ILE A 647 -2.90 -22.41 7.11
CA ILE A 647 -3.08 -21.82 8.44
C ILE A 647 -3.14 -20.29 8.35
N LEU A 648 -2.31 -19.69 7.49
CA LEU A 648 -2.26 -18.24 7.28
C LEU A 648 -3.52 -17.73 6.54
N GLU A 649 -3.98 -18.44 5.52
CA GLU A 649 -5.21 -18.10 4.78
C GLU A 649 -6.46 -18.26 5.66
N TYR A 650 -6.63 -19.44 6.29
CA TYR A 650 -7.83 -19.80 7.06
C TYR A 650 -8.08 -18.90 8.27
N THR A 651 -7.02 -18.34 8.85
CA THR A 651 -7.09 -17.48 10.04
C THR A 651 -7.07 -15.98 9.74
N ALA A 652 -6.86 -15.60 8.47
CA ALA A 652 -6.81 -14.21 8.03
C ALA A 652 -8.12 -13.45 8.35
N GLN A 653 -8.01 -12.14 8.47
CA GLN A 653 -9.14 -11.23 8.66
C GLN A 653 -9.71 -10.77 7.32
N PRO A 654 -10.99 -11.00 7.00
CA PRO A 654 -11.64 -10.35 5.86
C PRO A 654 -11.62 -8.82 6.01
N ILE A 655 -11.15 -8.11 4.98
CA ILE A 655 -11.16 -6.66 4.87
C ILE A 655 -12.48 -6.21 4.25
N ALA A 656 -13.14 -5.23 4.88
CA ALA A 656 -14.36 -4.62 4.37
C ALA A 656 -14.10 -3.86 3.05
N GLY A 657 -15.00 -3.99 2.09
CA GLY A 657 -14.93 -3.36 0.77
C GLY A 657 -14.02 -4.07 -0.25
N ALA A 658 -13.12 -4.97 0.16
CA ALA A 658 -12.13 -5.58 -0.73
C ALA A 658 -12.60 -6.91 -1.34
N ASP A 659 -12.22 -7.21 -2.58
CA ASP A 659 -12.47 -8.50 -3.23
C ASP A 659 -11.29 -9.49 -3.10
N MET A 660 -11.48 -10.76 -3.50
CA MET A 660 -10.48 -11.82 -3.36
C MET A 660 -9.25 -11.68 -4.25
N LEU A 661 -9.34 -10.95 -5.36
CA LEU A 661 -8.21 -10.59 -6.23
C LEU A 661 -7.40 -9.42 -5.65
N GLU A 662 -7.94 -8.71 -4.66
CA GLU A 662 -7.21 -7.69 -3.88
C GLU A 662 -6.64 -8.25 -2.58
N GLN A 663 -7.49 -8.91 -1.78
CA GLN A 663 -7.19 -9.32 -0.41
C GLN A 663 -6.73 -10.78 -0.27
N GLY A 664 -6.96 -11.63 -1.28
CA GLY A 664 -6.82 -13.08 -1.15
C GLY A 664 -7.81 -13.63 -0.12
N ALA A 665 -7.30 -14.35 0.88
CA ALA A 665 -8.06 -14.79 2.04
C ALA A 665 -8.25 -13.70 3.12
N GLY A 666 -7.63 -12.53 2.96
CA GLY A 666 -7.71 -11.39 3.87
C GLY A 666 -6.38 -11.01 4.50
N GLN A 667 -6.42 -10.21 5.56
CA GLN A 667 -5.26 -9.67 6.23
C GLN A 667 -4.64 -10.64 7.26
N LEU A 668 -3.31 -10.73 7.25
CA LEU A 668 -2.49 -11.52 8.17
C LEU A 668 -2.95 -11.41 9.63
N ASN A 669 -3.17 -12.57 10.24
CA ASN A 669 -3.54 -12.74 11.65
C ASN A 669 -2.61 -13.78 12.30
N ILE A 670 -1.51 -13.32 12.90
CA ILE A 670 -0.52 -14.22 13.51
C ILE A 670 -1.07 -14.87 14.79
N GLU A 671 -1.99 -14.19 15.47
CA GLU A 671 -2.64 -14.65 16.69
C GLU A 671 -3.48 -15.91 16.44
N GLY A 672 -4.38 -15.84 15.45
CA GLY A 672 -5.18 -16.99 15.02
C GLY A 672 -4.33 -18.09 14.41
N ALA A 673 -3.35 -17.74 13.56
CA ALA A 673 -2.45 -18.71 12.93
C ALA A 673 -1.69 -19.56 13.97
N VAL A 674 -1.15 -18.93 15.03
CA VAL A 674 -0.45 -19.64 16.12
C VAL A 674 -1.40 -20.48 16.96
N LYS A 675 -2.59 -19.96 17.33
CA LYS A 675 -3.63 -20.75 18.02
C LYS A 675 -3.95 -22.05 17.25
N LEU A 676 -4.21 -21.91 15.96
CA LEU A 676 -4.54 -23.02 15.08
C LEU A 676 -3.38 -24.03 14.99
N ALA A 677 -2.17 -23.56 14.65
CA ALA A 677 -0.97 -24.39 14.54
C ALA A 677 -0.61 -25.14 15.84
N ARG A 678 -0.85 -24.52 17.00
CA ARG A 678 -0.66 -25.16 18.32
C ARG A 678 -1.66 -26.25 18.64
N SER A 679 -2.84 -26.23 18.00
CA SER A 679 -3.90 -27.22 18.21
C SER A 679 -3.73 -28.48 17.35
N LEU A 680 -2.83 -28.44 16.36
CA LEU A 680 -2.49 -29.57 15.51
C LEU A 680 -1.54 -30.55 16.20
N ARG A 681 -1.53 -31.79 15.72
CA ARG A 681 -0.61 -32.84 16.20
C ARG A 681 0.85 -32.48 15.95
N THR A 682 1.71 -32.97 16.84
CA THR A 682 3.17 -32.70 16.82
C THR A 682 4.01 -33.99 16.91
N ASP A 683 3.33 -35.11 17.13
CA ASP A 683 3.82 -36.48 17.17
C ASP A 683 3.90 -37.15 15.78
N MET A 684 3.37 -36.50 14.74
CA MET A 684 3.31 -37.01 13.36
C MET A 684 4.14 -36.15 12.39
N ASP A 685 4.77 -36.80 11.41
CA ASP A 685 5.29 -36.13 10.22
C ASP A 685 4.17 -36.02 9.17
N PHE A 686 3.72 -34.79 8.93
CA PHE A 686 2.65 -34.52 7.97
C PHE A 686 3.04 -34.82 6.51
N GLN A 687 4.33 -34.90 6.20
CA GLN A 687 4.78 -35.28 4.86
C GLN A 687 4.64 -36.79 4.61
N THR A 688 5.17 -37.62 5.51
CA THR A 688 5.23 -39.08 5.29
C THR A 688 4.06 -39.84 5.89
N THR A 689 3.58 -39.45 7.07
CA THR A 689 2.63 -40.24 7.89
C THR A 689 1.16 -39.83 7.66
N ALA A 690 0.92 -38.61 7.18
CA ALA A 690 -0.44 -38.16 6.91
C ALA A 690 -0.94 -38.73 5.57
N HIS A 691 -1.98 -39.55 5.62
CA HIS A 691 -2.68 -40.11 4.45
C HIS A 691 -4.16 -39.71 4.50
N ASN A 692 -4.90 -39.93 3.41
CA ASN A 692 -6.33 -39.67 3.33
C ASN A 692 -7.08 -40.31 4.53
N GLY A 693 -7.74 -39.49 5.36
CA GLY A 693 -8.44 -39.93 6.58
C GLY A 693 -7.61 -39.92 7.87
N THR A 694 -6.31 -39.58 7.84
CA THR A 694 -5.47 -39.52 9.05
C THR A 694 -5.73 -38.23 9.85
N SER A 695 -6.27 -38.29 11.07
CA SER A 695 -6.54 -37.06 11.84
C SER A 695 -5.26 -36.23 12.05
N MET A 696 -5.30 -34.96 11.59
CA MET A 696 -4.24 -33.96 11.81
C MET A 696 -4.33 -33.29 13.18
N VAL A 697 -5.45 -33.52 13.88
CA VAL A 697 -5.75 -33.00 15.21
C VAL A 697 -5.75 -34.15 16.24
N PRO A 698 -5.44 -33.89 17.51
CA PRO A 698 -5.50 -34.90 18.56
C PRO A 698 -6.93 -35.45 18.77
N ASP A 699 -7.04 -36.62 19.40
CA ASP A 699 -8.35 -37.15 19.80
C ASP A 699 -9.03 -36.21 20.81
N GLY A 700 -10.34 -36.01 20.65
CA GLY A 700 -11.11 -35.05 21.46
C GLY A 700 -10.82 -33.57 21.16
N TRP A 701 -10.15 -33.24 20.06
CA TRP A 701 -9.88 -31.86 19.66
C TRP A 701 -11.15 -31.02 19.50
N ILE A 702 -11.17 -29.89 20.19
CA ILE A 702 -12.14 -28.81 20.02
C ILE A 702 -11.44 -27.73 19.20
N ALA A 703 -12.10 -27.24 18.14
CA ALA A 703 -11.54 -26.17 17.33
C ALA A 703 -11.34 -24.89 18.17
N PRO A 704 -10.22 -24.16 17.99
CA PRO A 704 -10.09 -22.82 18.53
C PRO A 704 -11.27 -21.93 18.07
N ALA A 705 -11.67 -20.98 18.92
CA ALA A 705 -12.62 -19.94 18.51
C ALA A 705 -12.10 -19.25 17.24
N SER A 706 -12.92 -19.21 16.20
CA SER A 706 -12.59 -18.66 14.87
C SER A 706 -12.66 -17.13 14.85
N SER A 707 -12.08 -16.51 15.87
CA SER A 707 -11.99 -15.06 16.05
C SER A 707 -10.69 -14.69 16.77
N SER A 708 -10.20 -13.50 16.47
CA SER A 708 -9.01 -12.91 17.10
C SER A 708 -9.29 -11.45 17.47
N THR A 709 -8.59 -10.97 18.49
CA THR A 709 -8.63 -9.57 18.93
C THR A 709 -7.24 -8.98 18.79
N VAL A 710 -7.06 -8.05 17.85
CA VAL A 710 -5.77 -7.38 17.57
C VAL A 710 -6.01 -5.87 17.58
N GLY A 711 -5.17 -5.12 18.31
CA GLY A 711 -5.33 -3.67 18.44
C GLY A 711 -6.70 -3.22 18.97
N GLY A 712 -7.26 -3.96 19.94
CA GLY A 712 -8.60 -3.72 20.48
C GLY A 712 -9.76 -4.08 19.53
N THR A 713 -9.48 -4.47 18.28
CA THR A 713 -10.48 -4.85 17.29
C THR A 713 -10.68 -6.36 17.30
N THR A 714 -11.91 -6.83 17.56
CA THR A 714 -12.27 -8.25 17.43
C THR A 714 -12.86 -8.52 16.06
N PHE A 715 -12.38 -9.55 15.38
CA PHE A 715 -12.85 -9.96 14.05
C PHE A 715 -12.95 -11.48 13.93
N GLY A 716 -13.83 -11.94 13.03
CA GLY A 716 -13.91 -13.34 12.62
C GLY A 716 -12.81 -13.72 11.63
N TRP A 717 -12.36 -14.97 11.70
CA TRP A 717 -11.44 -15.54 10.72
C TRP A 717 -12.16 -15.81 9.39
N SER A 718 -11.43 -15.72 8.28
CA SER A 718 -11.91 -16.01 6.92
C SER A 718 -12.49 -17.43 6.79
N GLN A 719 -11.90 -18.39 7.50
CA GLN A 719 -12.21 -19.83 7.44
C GLN A 719 -12.19 -20.40 6.01
N LEU A 720 -11.41 -19.78 5.12
CA LEU A 720 -11.29 -20.11 3.71
C LEU A 720 -9.85 -20.41 3.31
N ILE A 721 -9.69 -21.21 2.26
CA ILE A 721 -8.41 -21.50 1.60
C ILE A 721 -8.60 -21.27 0.10
N LEU A 722 -7.61 -20.66 -0.53
CA LEU A 722 -7.63 -20.39 -1.95
C LEU A 722 -7.17 -21.62 -2.75
N ALA A 723 -7.95 -21.95 -3.78
CA ALA A 723 -7.50 -22.76 -4.89
C ALA A 723 -7.04 -21.83 -6.03
N ASN A 724 -6.47 -22.41 -7.09
CA ASN A 724 -6.03 -21.65 -8.25
C ASN A 724 -7.16 -20.80 -8.86
N HIS A 725 -8.36 -21.39 -8.95
CA HIS A 725 -9.51 -20.81 -9.65
C HIS A 725 -10.78 -20.85 -8.81
N SER A 726 -10.68 -21.07 -7.50
CA SER A 726 -11.83 -21.09 -6.59
C SER A 726 -11.33 -20.94 -5.15
N PHE A 727 -12.21 -21.14 -4.18
CA PHE A 727 -11.83 -21.31 -2.79
C PHE A 727 -12.71 -22.37 -2.15
N ILE A 728 -12.29 -22.86 -0.99
CA ILE A 728 -13.06 -23.80 -0.17
C ILE A 728 -13.09 -23.27 1.25
N THR A 729 -14.23 -23.45 1.93
CA THR A 729 -14.46 -22.98 3.29
C THR A 729 -14.77 -24.13 4.26
N GLY A 730 -14.70 -23.84 5.56
CA GLY A 730 -15.27 -24.68 6.61
C GLY A 730 -14.25 -25.46 7.46
N GLN A 731 -14.67 -25.80 8.68
CA GLN A 731 -13.81 -26.36 9.74
C GLN A 731 -13.11 -27.69 9.39
N ASN A 732 -13.68 -28.50 8.50
CA ASN A 732 -13.05 -29.74 8.04
C ASN A 732 -11.69 -29.48 7.37
N LEU A 733 -11.43 -28.26 6.87
CA LEU A 733 -10.15 -27.86 6.26
C LEU A 733 -8.94 -28.18 7.16
N ILE A 734 -9.15 -28.10 8.48
CA ILE A 734 -8.12 -28.30 9.50
C ILE A 734 -7.91 -29.78 9.84
N SER A 735 -8.96 -30.60 9.84
CA SER A 735 -8.92 -31.96 10.41
C SER A 735 -8.90 -33.07 9.36
N LYS A 736 -9.31 -32.79 8.11
CA LYS A 736 -9.68 -33.84 7.14
C LYS A 736 -8.91 -33.90 5.82
N TYR A 737 -8.01 -32.97 5.48
CA TYR A 737 -7.37 -32.96 4.14
C TYR A 737 -5.85 -33.08 4.20
N GLN A 738 -5.38 -34.29 4.46
CA GLN A 738 -3.97 -34.58 4.76
C GLN A 738 -3.06 -34.54 3.53
N SER A 739 -3.45 -35.26 2.47
CA SER A 739 -2.61 -35.45 1.29
C SER A 739 -2.41 -34.17 0.50
N VAL A 740 -3.41 -33.28 0.48
CA VAL A 740 -3.38 -32.05 -0.34
C VAL A 740 -2.36 -31.01 0.17
N TYR A 741 -2.02 -31.02 1.46
CA TYR A 741 -1.03 -30.10 2.03
C TYR A 741 0.42 -30.61 1.98
N LYS A 742 0.69 -31.77 1.34
CA LYS A 742 2.07 -32.27 1.16
C LYS A 742 2.88 -31.35 0.24
N ARG A 743 4.20 -31.38 0.39
CA ARG A 743 5.14 -30.44 -0.27
C ARG A 743 5.04 -30.41 -1.79
N GLU A 744 4.77 -31.57 -2.39
CA GLU A 744 4.63 -31.80 -3.83
C GLU A 744 3.28 -31.37 -4.41
N ASN A 745 2.29 -31.07 -3.55
CA ASN A 745 0.93 -30.73 -3.93
C ASN A 745 0.66 -29.24 -3.73
N ILE A 746 -0.20 -28.71 -4.60
CA ILE A 746 -0.97 -27.49 -4.33
C ILE A 746 -2.40 -27.92 -4.01
N PHE A 747 -3.18 -27.03 -3.39
CA PHE A 747 -4.59 -27.34 -3.06
C PHE A 747 -5.39 -27.80 -4.29
N ASN A 748 -5.05 -27.26 -5.47
CA ASN A 748 -5.67 -27.61 -6.75
C ASN A 748 -5.31 -29.00 -7.31
N THR A 749 -4.30 -29.73 -6.79
CA THR A 749 -3.86 -31.01 -7.39
C THR A 749 -4.96 -32.08 -7.40
N GLY A 750 -5.93 -32.00 -6.47
CA GLY A 750 -7.10 -32.87 -6.44
C GLY A 750 -8.39 -32.28 -7.02
N VAL A 751 -8.39 -31.02 -7.50
CA VAL A 751 -9.59 -30.32 -7.97
C VAL A 751 -9.64 -30.39 -9.49
N THR A 752 -10.68 -31.03 -10.03
CA THR A 752 -10.92 -31.12 -11.48
C THR A 752 -12.15 -30.31 -11.87
N SER A 753 -11.99 -29.34 -12.77
CA SER A 753 -13.09 -28.59 -13.37
C SER A 753 -13.37 -29.09 -14.78
N ALA A 754 -14.60 -29.50 -15.04
CA ALA A 754 -15.08 -29.88 -16.37
C ALA A 754 -16.52 -29.40 -16.55
N ASN A 755 -16.81 -28.72 -17.66
CA ASN A 755 -18.15 -28.20 -17.98
C ASN A 755 -18.81 -27.39 -16.84
N GLY A 756 -18.03 -26.56 -16.14
CA GLY A 756 -18.49 -25.76 -14.98
C GLY A 756 -18.66 -26.55 -13.67
N VAL A 757 -18.53 -27.88 -13.69
CA VAL A 757 -18.61 -28.72 -12.49
C VAL A 757 -17.21 -28.91 -11.90
N ALA A 758 -16.98 -28.31 -10.74
CA ALA A 758 -15.82 -28.60 -9.90
C ALA A 758 -16.05 -29.90 -9.13
N SER A 759 -15.21 -30.90 -9.40
CA SER A 759 -15.20 -32.19 -8.72
C SER A 759 -13.89 -32.39 -7.95
N LEU A 760 -13.96 -33.20 -6.91
CA LEU A 760 -12.87 -33.42 -5.97
C LEU A 760 -12.42 -34.88 -6.03
N ASN A 761 -11.13 -35.09 -6.21
CA ASN A 761 -10.52 -36.41 -6.18
C ASN A 761 -10.44 -36.91 -4.73
N THR A 762 -11.54 -37.52 -4.28
CA THR A 762 -11.72 -38.08 -2.93
C THR A 762 -11.04 -39.44 -2.71
N THR A 763 -10.48 -40.03 -3.77
CA THR A 763 -9.70 -41.28 -3.64
C THR A 763 -8.24 -40.99 -3.27
N SER A 764 -7.66 -39.93 -3.83
CA SER A 764 -6.22 -39.64 -3.75
C SER A 764 -5.87 -38.45 -2.84
N PHE A 765 -6.68 -37.39 -2.85
CA PHE A 765 -6.30 -36.09 -2.25
C PHE A 765 -7.17 -35.63 -1.08
N PHE A 766 -8.48 -35.92 -1.10
CA PHE A 766 -9.44 -35.43 -0.11
C PHE A 766 -10.25 -36.55 0.55
N THR A 767 -10.75 -36.35 1.77
CA THR A 767 -11.82 -37.20 2.35
C THR A 767 -13.19 -36.76 1.83
N SER A 768 -14.23 -37.57 2.08
CA SER A 768 -15.62 -37.16 1.90
C SER A 768 -16.05 -36.00 2.82
N GLY A 769 -17.00 -35.18 2.36
CA GLY A 769 -17.61 -34.08 3.14
C GLY A 769 -17.19 -32.65 2.76
N LEU A 770 -16.78 -32.42 1.51
CA LEU A 770 -16.54 -31.09 0.93
C LEU A 770 -17.77 -30.57 0.19
N MET A 771 -18.04 -29.26 0.30
CA MET A 771 -18.94 -28.53 -0.60
C MET A 771 -18.12 -27.58 -1.49
N VAL A 772 -18.39 -27.60 -2.80
CA VAL A 772 -17.89 -26.66 -3.84
C VAL A 772 -19.13 -26.04 -4.55
N SER A 773 -19.04 -25.19 -5.58
CA SER A 773 -19.78 -23.90 -5.57
C SER A 773 -19.79 -23.10 -6.92
N PRO A 774 -20.94 -22.59 -7.50
CA PRO A 774 -21.30 -21.41 -8.44
C PRO A 774 -21.38 -19.81 -8.18
N ASN A 775 -21.94 -19.17 -7.11
CA ASN A 775 -21.93 -17.74 -6.57
C ASN A 775 -20.70 -16.72 -6.59
N VAL A 776 -20.69 -15.64 -5.72
CA VAL A 776 -19.52 -14.84 -5.16
C VAL A 776 -19.79 -14.32 -3.70
N MET A 777 -18.76 -14.14 -2.85
CA MET A 777 -18.85 -13.54 -1.48
C MET A 777 -18.63 -12.02 -1.48
N SER A 778 -19.49 -11.25 -0.83
CA SER A 778 -19.22 -9.85 -0.48
C SER A 778 -18.39 -9.74 0.81
N SER A 779 -17.65 -8.64 0.96
CA SER A 779 -16.68 -8.41 2.04
C SER A 779 -17.23 -8.43 3.48
N ASN A 780 -18.56 -8.47 3.64
CA ASN A 780 -19.27 -8.59 4.92
C ASN A 780 -19.68 -10.04 5.26
N GLY A 781 -19.25 -11.03 4.47
CA GLY A 781 -19.65 -12.44 4.65
C GLY A 781 -21.00 -12.80 4.01
N GLY A 782 -21.62 -11.87 3.28
CA GLY A 782 -22.84 -12.12 2.50
C GLY A 782 -22.56 -12.91 1.21
N SER A 783 -23.52 -13.72 0.80
CA SER A 783 -23.58 -14.33 -0.53
C SER A 783 -24.51 -13.49 -1.40
N SER A 784 -24.04 -13.01 -2.55
CA SER A 784 -24.94 -12.43 -3.54
C SER A 784 -25.44 -13.51 -4.49
N GLY A 785 -26.75 -13.77 -4.47
CA GLY A 785 -27.43 -14.81 -5.26
C GLY A 785 -27.87 -16.04 -4.47
N SER A 786 -28.86 -16.76 -5.01
CA SER A 786 -29.31 -18.06 -4.55
C SER A 786 -28.52 -19.19 -5.23
N GLY A 787 -27.29 -19.42 -4.75
CA GLY A 787 -26.43 -20.55 -5.12
C GLY A 787 -24.93 -20.24 -5.22
N THR A 788 -24.23 -19.96 -4.09
CA THR A 788 -22.92 -20.55 -3.63
C THR A 788 -21.78 -20.75 -4.67
N VAL A 789 -20.49 -20.29 -4.55
CA VAL A 789 -19.40 -19.66 -5.46
C VAL A 789 -18.43 -20.29 -6.61
N VAL A 790 -18.52 -19.92 -7.95
CA VAL A 790 -17.68 -20.22 -9.22
C VAL A 790 -17.34 -18.93 -10.04
N LEU A 791 -16.07 -18.80 -10.44
CA LEU A 791 -15.46 -18.06 -11.58
C LEU A 791 -16.33 -17.31 -12.62
N SER A 792 -15.94 -16.05 -12.87
CA SER A 792 -16.37 -15.27 -14.04
C SER A 792 -15.69 -15.71 -15.36
N LEU A 793 -16.48 -16.25 -16.28
CA LEU A 793 -16.16 -16.35 -17.71
C LEU A 793 -17.32 -15.78 -18.55
N GLY A 794 -17.31 -14.46 -18.74
CA GLY A 794 -18.22 -13.76 -19.65
C GLY A 794 -19.59 -13.38 -19.06
N VAL A 795 -20.13 -12.28 -19.60
CA VAL A 795 -21.43 -11.65 -19.28
C VAL A 795 -21.50 -10.97 -17.91
N LEU A 796 -22.16 -9.81 -17.89
CA LEU A 796 -22.31 -8.88 -16.77
C LEU A 796 -23.81 -8.68 -16.55
N ILE A 797 -24.27 -8.89 -15.31
CA ILE A 797 -25.67 -8.70 -14.90
C ILE A 797 -25.66 -7.81 -13.65
N GLY A 798 -26.55 -6.84 -13.58
CA GLY A 798 -26.73 -5.95 -12.43
C GLY A 798 -28.19 -5.85 -12.03
N ASP A 799 -28.45 -5.60 -10.74
CA ASP A 799 -29.78 -5.56 -10.14
C ASP A 799 -30.54 -4.24 -10.44
N GLY A 800 -30.77 -3.93 -11.72
CA GLY A 800 -31.47 -2.69 -12.10
C GLY A 800 -31.63 -2.45 -13.60
N VAL A 801 -31.96 -1.20 -13.94
CA VAL A 801 -32.20 -0.75 -15.32
C VAL A 801 -30.87 -0.58 -16.07
N LEU A 802 -30.74 -1.24 -17.23
CA LEU A 802 -29.72 -0.93 -18.22
C LEU A 802 -30.16 0.27 -19.06
N ILE A 803 -29.44 1.39 -18.93
CA ILE A 803 -29.59 2.57 -19.81
C ILE A 803 -28.29 2.74 -20.60
N GLY A 804 -28.40 2.82 -21.92
CA GLY A 804 -27.28 3.13 -22.82
C GLY A 804 -27.78 3.59 -24.18
N ASP A 805 -27.14 4.60 -24.75
CA ASP A 805 -27.53 5.28 -26.00
C ASP A 805 -27.10 4.49 -27.26
N GLY A 806 -27.29 3.17 -27.29
CA GLY A 806 -26.72 2.35 -28.36
C GLY A 806 -27.25 0.94 -28.55
N VAL A 807 -26.80 0.33 -29.65
CA VAL A 807 -27.17 -1.01 -30.11
C VAL A 807 -26.46 -2.08 -29.27
N LEU A 808 -27.24 -3.03 -28.76
CA LEU A 808 -26.77 -4.25 -28.11
C LEU A 808 -26.87 -5.40 -29.13
N ILE A 809 -25.96 -6.38 -29.11
CA ILE A 809 -25.99 -7.59 -29.95
C ILE A 809 -25.47 -8.76 -29.11
N GLY A 810 -26.16 -9.90 -29.13
CA GLY A 810 -25.73 -11.11 -28.43
C GLY A 810 -26.44 -12.37 -28.92
N ASP A 811 -25.73 -13.49 -28.89
CA ASP A 811 -26.15 -14.78 -29.47
C ASP A 811 -27.00 -15.63 -28.51
N GLY A 812 -27.84 -15.03 -27.66
CA GLY A 812 -28.49 -15.75 -26.55
C GLY A 812 -29.72 -15.07 -25.93
N VAL A 813 -30.40 -15.83 -25.06
CA VAL A 813 -31.69 -15.46 -24.45
C VAL A 813 -31.51 -14.48 -23.30
N LEU A 814 -32.33 -13.44 -23.29
CA LEU A 814 -32.40 -12.41 -22.25
C LEU A 814 -33.63 -12.67 -21.38
N ILE A 815 -33.46 -12.74 -20.04
CA ILE A 815 -34.55 -12.99 -19.09
C ILE A 815 -34.46 -11.95 -17.96
N GLY A 816 -35.57 -11.28 -17.65
CA GLY A 816 -35.69 -10.34 -16.53
C GLY A 816 -37.15 -9.99 -16.26
N ASP A 817 -37.47 -9.69 -15.01
CA ASP A 817 -38.85 -9.52 -14.51
C ASP A 817 -39.41 -8.09 -14.70
N GLY A 818 -38.86 -7.28 -15.64
CA GLY A 818 -39.20 -5.86 -15.75
C GLY A 818 -38.84 -5.19 -17.09
N VAL A 819 -39.46 -4.03 -17.34
CA VAL A 819 -39.54 -3.39 -18.67
C VAL A 819 -38.26 -2.66 -19.09
N LEU A 820 -37.92 -2.79 -20.38
CA LEU A 820 -36.83 -2.11 -21.08
C LEU A 820 -37.44 -1.17 -22.14
N ILE A 821 -37.04 0.11 -22.16
CA ILE A 821 -37.45 1.11 -23.15
C ILE A 821 -36.19 1.85 -23.63
N GLY A 822 -36.07 2.08 -24.94
CA GLY A 822 -34.96 2.80 -25.55
C GLY A 822 -35.32 3.28 -26.97
N ASP A 823 -34.33 3.75 -27.73
CA ASP A 823 -34.48 4.26 -29.10
C ASP A 823 -33.43 3.64 -30.08
N GLY A 824 -33.17 2.32 -29.97
CA GLY A 824 -32.15 1.62 -30.77
C GLY A 824 -32.42 0.11 -30.97
N VAL A 825 -31.92 -0.45 -32.07
CA VAL A 825 -32.36 -1.76 -32.61
C VAL A 825 -31.41 -2.92 -32.25
N LEU A 826 -31.96 -4.03 -31.76
CA LEU A 826 -31.37 -5.38 -31.73
C LEU A 826 -32.33 -6.35 -32.43
N ILE A 827 -31.85 -7.15 -33.40
CA ILE A 827 -32.61 -8.22 -34.07
C ILE A 827 -31.71 -9.47 -34.18
N GLY A 828 -32.25 -10.65 -33.81
CA GLY A 828 -31.58 -11.96 -33.94
C GLY A 828 -32.49 -13.10 -33.47
N ASP A 829 -32.47 -14.24 -34.20
CA ASP A 829 -33.57 -15.23 -34.24
C ASP A 829 -33.72 -16.14 -32.99
N GLY A 830 -34.06 -15.59 -31.82
CA GLY A 830 -34.31 -16.42 -30.64
C GLY A 830 -34.80 -15.75 -29.35
N VAL A 831 -35.98 -15.09 -29.36
CA VAL A 831 -36.70 -14.66 -28.15
C VAL A 831 -38.23 -14.83 -28.35
N LEU A 832 -38.94 -15.14 -27.25
CA LEU A 832 -40.39 -15.03 -26.94
C LEU A 832 -41.02 -16.35 -26.47
N ILE A 833 -41.73 -16.30 -25.33
CA ILE A 833 -43.21 -16.32 -25.28
C ILE A 833 -43.62 -15.33 -24.17
N GLY A 834 -44.61 -14.46 -24.42
CA GLY A 834 -45.16 -13.54 -23.42
C GLY A 834 -46.61 -13.88 -23.05
N ASP A 835 -47.18 -13.14 -22.11
CA ASP A 835 -48.62 -13.12 -21.83
C ASP A 835 -49.11 -11.67 -21.81
N SER A 836 -50.16 -11.38 -22.61
CA SER A 836 -50.85 -10.08 -22.79
C SER A 836 -50.37 -9.16 -23.93
N VAL A 837 -51.35 -8.49 -24.54
CA VAL A 837 -51.30 -7.84 -25.86
C VAL A 837 -51.01 -6.34 -25.75
N LEU A 838 -50.16 -5.82 -26.65
CA LEU A 838 -50.14 -4.40 -27.02
C LEU A 838 -50.83 -4.23 -28.37
N PHE A 839 -51.82 -3.33 -28.46
CA PHE A 839 -52.49 -3.02 -29.72
C PHE A 839 -51.61 -2.09 -30.57
N GLY A 840 -51.32 -2.51 -31.80
CA GLY A 840 -50.92 -1.62 -32.89
C GLY A 840 -52.16 -1.10 -33.62
N ASP A 841 -52.10 0.16 -34.06
CA ASP A 841 -53.09 0.75 -34.97
C ASP A 841 -52.62 0.51 -36.41
N ASP A 842 -53.40 -0.23 -37.20
CA ASP A 842 -53.11 -0.49 -38.62
C ASP A 842 -53.58 0.70 -39.46
N THR A 843 -52.63 1.45 -40.00
CA THR A 843 -52.93 2.51 -40.99
C THR A 843 -53.31 1.91 -42.34
N GLU A 844 -54.55 2.10 -42.78
CA GLU A 844 -54.90 2.10 -44.21
C GLU A 844 -55.77 3.30 -44.58
N SER A 845 -55.31 4.04 -45.59
CA SER A 845 -56.14 4.96 -46.37
C SER A 845 -56.84 4.21 -47.50
N MET A 846 -58.03 4.66 -47.90
CA MET A 846 -58.78 4.23 -49.10
C MET A 846 -57.85 3.91 -50.29
N GLU A 847 -58.08 2.88 -51.11
CA GLU A 847 -59.36 2.33 -51.58
C GLU A 847 -59.28 0.83 -51.91
#